data_AF-A0A947ZBK9-F1
#
_entry.id   AF-A0A947ZBK9-F1
#
_cell.length_a   1.000
_cell.length_b   1.000
_cell.length_c   1.000
_cell.angle_alpha   90.00
_cell.angle_beta   90.00
_cell.angle_gamma   90.00
#
_symmetry.space_group_name_H-M   'P 1'
#
loop_
_entity.id
_entity.type
_entity.pdbx_description
1 polymer ?
#
loop_
_entity_poly.entity_id
_entity_poly.type
_entity_poly.pdbx_seq_one_letter_code
_entity_poly.pdbx_strand_id
1 'polypeptide(L)'
;GELYRRIASNTPCWGKDVRSFRRRYNHRKGTFEPVRGTSISIPKGLIPHKALPGPLPGTRQQSLVPFSVTGASSWQGDVKTGDYEPPTIRQLTDLDPRTVWISGDFAGKGSYFTFARSVGPFGVMGLRIFPGNYRSAATLGAFPRIRRFALYNEKGVGFMVTIPSDPLTMKGSATRPFHVRFPSPLKAACITVVILDWYPARKSGGKKAPAPRPPLALSELTFFSTLDVEADPLTNLRKHLEKQTITWSAALGIMKRLPDGQILRALKEARSADLKRMALFIAVTRNDPRFLPWLIDALSWAQGDFLEQLSKRLSSPSGLPHLETMIRNTTLDRALRKLAFRVYLKGGKPSLSLLLTTMGQGDSRDYRIRHLVERTVKGDARKHLMEEGCKKSDIYRYSGFLWLFARWTAKDPRLSPTLAPCLKKKMGKSFTQRMRYLFAAQQCHNCGLLPQITTLYSKDPRTPVKARAVQAAASMEGGFALVKSALSSPNPVIRAAAVKAMGKKALPSAVYADFNSEIPDLAQAVQANLMSRCDPQSHSLLKSALGKRLARSAALHIIEECRFSPLAKAVFKLFNHEKNLMVKARLALTLGRLNHAPSFAHIHTLFWETFNAGRKLPHSGKKLYAAGTLLEALNEFPAQNLHPFWLKLLKNPLPRSMWSVITPILGHKCPPWLKKMAANPNDPLSAGAFRSLRLQCGWRSFR
;
A
#
# COMPACT_ATOMS: atom_id res chain seq x y z
N GLY A 1 -18.70 -33.49 44.82
CA GLY A 1 -18.44 -32.04 44.67
C GLY A 1 -19.19 -31.47 43.48
N GLU A 2 -19.43 -30.15 43.47
CA GLU A 2 -19.95 -29.42 42.31
C GLU A 2 -18.85 -28.63 41.61
N LEU A 3 -18.76 -28.76 40.28
CA LEU A 3 -17.94 -27.91 39.43
C LEU A 3 -18.83 -26.84 38.80
N TYR A 4 -18.33 -25.62 38.71
CA TYR A 4 -18.99 -24.53 37.99
C TYR A 4 -17.94 -23.64 37.33
N ARG A 5 -18.33 -22.95 36.26
CA ARG A 5 -17.41 -22.04 35.55
C ARG A 5 -17.86 -20.61 35.80
N ARG A 6 -16.95 -19.78 36.31
CA ARG A 6 -17.12 -18.33 36.28
C ARG A 6 -16.68 -17.84 34.91
N ILE A 7 -17.62 -17.33 34.13
CA ILE A 7 -17.32 -16.65 32.87
C ILE A 7 -17.68 -15.19 33.09
N ALA A 8 -16.67 -14.31 33.17
CA ALA A 8 -16.89 -12.89 33.45
C ALA A 8 -17.87 -12.22 32.46
N SER A 9 -17.87 -12.67 31.20
CA SER A 9 -18.79 -12.18 30.16
C SER A 9 -20.24 -12.68 30.30
N ASN A 10 -20.51 -13.67 31.16
CA ASN A 10 -21.86 -14.22 31.38
C ASN A 10 -22.58 -13.64 32.59
N THR A 11 -22.07 -12.58 33.20
CA THR A 11 -22.71 -11.96 34.37
C THR A 11 -24.01 -11.26 33.95
N PRO A 12 -25.15 -11.50 34.61
CA PRO A 12 -26.34 -10.68 34.45
C PRO A 12 -26.05 -9.21 34.70
N CYS A 13 -26.81 -8.33 34.08
CA CYS A 13 -26.58 -6.88 34.14
C CYS A 13 -26.62 -6.31 35.56
N TRP A 14 -27.37 -6.93 36.46
CA TRP A 14 -27.47 -6.50 37.87
C TRP A 14 -26.31 -6.98 38.76
N GLY A 15 -25.23 -7.51 38.18
CA GLY A 15 -23.92 -7.62 38.84
C GLY A 15 -23.74 -8.74 39.86
N LYS A 16 -24.65 -9.72 39.93
CA LYS A 16 -24.42 -10.91 40.77
C LYS A 16 -23.74 -12.00 39.93
N ASP A 17 -22.56 -12.44 40.38
CA ASP A 17 -21.87 -13.61 39.83
C ASP A 17 -22.84 -14.79 39.78
N VAL A 18 -23.23 -15.20 38.58
CA VAL A 18 -24.01 -16.42 38.40
C VAL A 18 -23.03 -17.57 38.25
N ARG A 19 -23.24 -18.61 39.07
CA ARG A 19 -22.57 -19.90 38.87
C ARG A 19 -23.18 -20.57 37.65
N SER A 20 -22.70 -20.20 36.46
CA SER A 20 -23.08 -20.83 35.20
C SER A 20 -22.49 -22.24 35.11
N PHE A 21 -23.15 -23.11 34.35
CA PHE A 21 -22.65 -24.44 34.00
C PHE A 21 -22.32 -25.34 35.21
N ARG A 22 -23.15 -25.29 36.25
CA ARG A 22 -23.00 -26.16 37.42
C ARG A 22 -23.15 -27.62 37.01
N ARG A 23 -22.17 -28.45 37.39
CA ARG A 23 -22.20 -29.91 37.28
C ARG A 23 -21.97 -30.50 38.65
N ARG A 24 -22.69 -31.57 38.97
CA ARG A 24 -22.48 -32.38 40.16
C ARG A 24 -21.92 -33.72 39.72
N TYR A 25 -20.86 -34.16 40.37
CA TYR A 25 -20.33 -35.51 40.12
C TYR A 25 -21.35 -36.54 40.60
N ASN A 26 -21.84 -37.38 39.69
CA ASN A 26 -22.68 -38.53 40.03
C ASN A 26 -21.76 -39.72 40.31
N HIS A 27 -21.52 -39.98 41.60
CA HIS A 27 -20.65 -41.06 42.05
C HIS A 27 -21.09 -42.45 41.56
N ARG A 28 -22.40 -42.68 41.34
CA ARG A 28 -22.89 -43.97 40.83
C ARG A 28 -22.57 -44.20 39.36
N LYS A 29 -22.49 -43.12 38.57
CA LYS A 29 -22.25 -43.19 37.12
C LYS A 29 -20.84 -42.80 36.72
N GLY A 30 -19.96 -42.50 37.68
CA GLY A 30 -18.60 -42.02 37.42
C GLY A 30 -18.51 -40.75 36.57
N THR A 31 -19.59 -39.98 36.43
CA THR A 31 -19.71 -38.88 35.44
C THR A 31 -20.26 -37.61 36.07
N PHE A 32 -19.85 -36.45 35.53
CA PHE A 32 -20.43 -35.16 35.92
C PHE A 32 -21.77 -34.93 35.22
N GLU A 33 -22.84 -34.81 36.00
CA GLU A 33 -24.18 -34.52 35.51
C GLU A 33 -24.52 -33.03 35.71
N PRO A 34 -25.30 -32.40 34.81
CA PRO A 34 -25.74 -31.02 34.98
C PRO A 34 -26.59 -30.86 36.25
N VAL A 35 -26.34 -29.83 37.05
CA VAL A 35 -27.17 -29.49 38.21
C VAL A 35 -28.44 -28.81 37.71
N ARG A 36 -29.56 -29.55 37.74
CA ARG A 36 -30.87 -29.00 37.37
C ARG A 36 -31.28 -27.91 38.37
N GLY A 37 -31.71 -26.76 37.86
CA GLY A 37 -32.44 -25.76 38.66
C GLY A 37 -31.59 -24.71 39.37
N THR A 38 -30.59 -24.12 38.72
CA THR A 38 -30.12 -22.78 39.13
C THR A 38 -31.21 -21.76 38.83
N SER A 39 -32.20 -21.68 39.72
CA SER A 39 -33.09 -20.53 39.79
C SER A 39 -32.21 -19.33 40.15
N ILE A 40 -31.88 -18.49 39.17
CA ILE A 40 -31.52 -17.12 39.47
C ILE A 40 -32.63 -16.54 40.33
N SER A 41 -32.27 -15.92 41.45
CA SER A 41 -33.22 -15.17 42.26
C SER A 41 -33.77 -14.04 41.39
N ILE A 42 -35.02 -14.18 40.93
CA ILE A 42 -35.76 -13.18 40.17
C ILE A 42 -36.04 -12.01 41.13
N PRO A 43 -35.50 -10.80 40.88
CA PRO A 43 -35.89 -9.62 41.65
C PRO A 43 -37.41 -9.46 41.71
N LYS A 44 -37.93 -9.07 42.88
CA LYS A 44 -39.36 -8.75 43.07
C LYS A 44 -39.70 -7.44 42.34
N GLY A 45 -40.99 -7.20 42.08
CA GLY A 45 -41.47 -5.91 41.53
C GLY A 45 -41.46 -5.80 40.00
N LEU A 46 -41.60 -6.91 39.28
CA LEU A 46 -41.69 -6.90 37.82
C LEU A 46 -43.00 -6.27 37.32
N ILE A 47 -42.90 -5.32 36.41
CA ILE A 47 -44.07 -4.70 35.76
C ILE A 47 -44.58 -5.64 34.64
N PRO A 48 -45.85 -6.09 34.66
CA PRO A 48 -46.36 -7.05 33.69
C PRO A 48 -46.62 -6.41 32.31
N HIS A 49 -46.19 -7.09 31.25
CA HIS A 49 -46.46 -6.73 29.85
C HIS A 49 -46.88 -7.94 29.03
N LYS A 50 -47.70 -7.69 28.00
CA LYS A 50 -48.10 -8.71 27.02
C LYS A 50 -47.35 -8.51 25.71
N ALA A 51 -46.89 -9.59 25.11
CA ALA A 51 -46.39 -9.57 23.74
C ALA A 51 -47.57 -9.67 22.76
N LEU A 52 -47.54 -8.86 21.71
CA LEU A 52 -48.56 -8.81 20.66
C LEU A 52 -48.03 -9.45 19.37
N PRO A 53 -48.86 -10.18 18.61
CA PRO A 53 -48.43 -10.79 17.37
C PRO A 53 -48.34 -9.77 16.23
N GLY A 54 -47.26 -9.83 15.43
CA GLY A 54 -47.00 -8.90 14.33
C GLY A 54 -46.18 -7.68 14.74
N PRO A 55 -45.72 -6.86 13.76
CA PRO A 55 -44.89 -5.68 14.03
C PRO A 55 -45.65 -4.64 14.85
N LEU A 56 -44.91 -3.91 15.69
CA LEU A 56 -45.49 -2.73 16.33
C LEU A 56 -45.74 -1.65 15.26
N PRO A 57 -46.86 -0.92 15.35
CA PRO A 57 -47.10 0.22 14.46
C PRO A 57 -45.93 1.21 14.52
N GLY A 58 -45.41 1.56 13.35
CA GLY A 58 -44.30 2.51 13.20
C GLY A 58 -42.90 1.97 13.52
N THR A 59 -42.74 0.70 13.90
CA THR A 59 -41.40 0.15 14.18
C THR A 59 -40.74 -0.41 12.93
N ARG A 60 -39.45 -0.12 12.77
CA ARG A 60 -38.62 -0.70 11.72
C ARG A 60 -38.44 -2.20 11.91
N GLN A 61 -38.34 -2.94 10.80
CA GLN A 61 -38.04 -4.38 10.86
C GLN A 61 -36.63 -4.67 11.40
N GLN A 62 -35.67 -3.76 11.15
CA GLN A 62 -34.30 -3.88 11.61
C GLN A 62 -34.00 -2.81 12.66
N SER A 63 -33.37 -3.22 13.77
CA SER A 63 -32.92 -2.31 14.81
C SER A 63 -31.69 -1.53 14.36
N LEU A 64 -31.74 -0.21 14.45
CA LEU A 64 -30.68 0.76 14.19
C LEU A 64 -29.63 0.75 15.31
N VAL A 65 -30.04 0.42 16.54
CA VAL A 65 -29.16 0.36 17.72
C VAL A 65 -29.04 -1.09 18.19
N PRO A 66 -28.05 -1.85 17.69
CA PRO A 66 -27.93 -3.25 18.05
C PRO A 66 -27.62 -3.45 19.52
N PHE A 67 -28.37 -4.38 20.10
CA PHE A 67 -27.98 -5.09 21.30
C PHE A 67 -27.34 -6.40 20.87
N SER A 68 -26.11 -6.62 21.30
CA SER A 68 -25.39 -7.86 21.03
C SER A 68 -25.48 -8.76 22.24
N VAL A 69 -25.71 -10.05 22.01
CA VAL A 69 -25.64 -11.04 23.08
C VAL A 69 -24.21 -11.13 23.58
N THR A 70 -24.02 -10.89 24.87
CA THR A 70 -22.71 -10.95 25.56
C THR A 70 -22.55 -12.19 26.41
N GLY A 71 -23.66 -12.83 26.80
CA GLY A 71 -23.63 -14.09 27.53
C GLY A 71 -24.95 -14.85 27.55
N ALA A 72 -24.89 -16.13 27.89
CA ALA A 72 -26.05 -16.97 28.15
C ALA A 72 -25.75 -18.01 29.24
N SER A 73 -26.79 -18.49 29.91
CA SER A 73 -26.69 -19.46 30.99
C SER A 73 -26.52 -20.92 30.54
N SER A 74 -26.76 -21.21 29.27
CA SER A 74 -26.79 -22.57 28.69
C SER A 74 -26.02 -22.63 27.36
N TRP A 75 -25.44 -23.79 27.07
CA TRP A 75 -24.66 -24.07 25.84
C TRP A 75 -25.54 -24.15 24.59
N GLN A 76 -24.93 -24.18 23.41
CA GLN A 76 -25.55 -24.64 22.16
C GLN A 76 -24.82 -25.92 21.72
N GLY A 77 -25.52 -27.03 21.45
CA GLY A 77 -24.91 -28.25 20.89
C GLY A 77 -25.14 -29.55 21.68
N ASP A 78 -24.78 -30.68 21.07
CA ASP A 78 -24.85 -32.02 21.66
C ASP A 78 -23.67 -32.23 22.61
N VAL A 79 -23.94 -32.65 23.85
CA VAL A 79 -22.98 -32.72 24.98
C VAL A 79 -21.83 -33.72 24.74
N LYS A 80 -21.84 -34.44 23.61
CA LYS A 80 -21.03 -35.63 23.36
C LYS A 80 -19.58 -35.37 22.94
N THR A 81 -19.23 -34.21 22.37
CA THR A 81 -17.91 -34.03 21.73
C THR A 81 -16.83 -33.36 22.57
N GLY A 82 -17.11 -32.92 23.80
CA GLY A 82 -16.08 -32.37 24.70
C GLY A 82 -15.50 -31.00 24.30
N ASP A 83 -15.76 -30.52 23.07
CA ASP A 83 -15.38 -29.20 22.60
C ASP A 83 -16.42 -28.15 23.04
N TYR A 84 -16.19 -27.59 24.22
CA TYR A 84 -17.03 -26.56 24.83
C TYR A 84 -16.55 -25.15 24.44
N GLU A 85 -16.69 -24.78 23.17
CA GLU A 85 -16.54 -23.37 22.79
C GLU A 85 -17.76 -22.56 23.30
N PRO A 86 -17.56 -21.39 23.94
CA PRO A 86 -18.68 -20.52 24.29
C PRO A 86 -19.45 -20.21 23.00
N PRO A 87 -20.78 -20.45 22.97
CA PRO A 87 -21.53 -20.37 21.72
C PRO A 87 -21.41 -18.96 21.14
N THR A 88 -21.19 -18.87 19.83
CA THR A 88 -21.49 -17.62 19.11
C THR A 88 -23.01 -17.46 19.09
N ILE A 89 -23.59 -16.86 20.14
CA ILE A 89 -25.05 -16.59 20.29
C ILE A 89 -25.48 -15.45 19.35
N ARG A 90 -24.92 -15.41 18.14
CA ARG A 90 -25.21 -14.39 17.13
C ARG A 90 -26.59 -14.61 16.50
N GLN A 91 -27.08 -15.85 16.51
CA GLN A 91 -28.36 -16.25 15.92
C GLN A 91 -29.54 -15.48 16.52
N LEU A 92 -29.47 -15.08 17.81
CA LEU A 92 -30.57 -14.34 18.44
C LEU A 92 -30.76 -12.91 17.90
N THR A 93 -29.79 -12.35 17.18
CA THR A 93 -29.78 -10.93 16.80
C THR A 93 -29.43 -10.69 15.34
N ASP A 94 -29.40 -11.74 14.52
CA ASP A 94 -29.06 -11.66 13.10
C ASP A 94 -30.25 -11.32 12.19
N LEU A 95 -31.46 -11.24 12.76
CA LEU A 95 -32.72 -10.91 12.10
C LEU A 95 -33.20 -11.98 11.09
N ASP A 96 -32.65 -13.18 11.14
CA ASP A 96 -33.10 -14.32 10.35
C ASP A 96 -33.85 -15.32 11.25
N PRO A 97 -35.18 -15.44 11.16
CA PRO A 97 -35.93 -16.39 11.98
C PRO A 97 -35.58 -17.87 11.73
N ARG A 98 -34.83 -18.17 10.66
CA ARG A 98 -34.40 -19.55 10.34
C ARG A 98 -33.13 -19.96 11.09
N THR A 99 -32.36 -18.98 11.57
CA THR A 99 -31.29 -19.26 12.53
C THR A 99 -31.94 -19.46 13.89
N VAL A 100 -31.40 -20.40 14.66
CA VAL A 100 -32.03 -20.81 15.91
C VAL A 100 -30.95 -21.09 16.93
N TRP A 101 -31.11 -20.49 18.09
CA TRP A 101 -30.41 -20.91 19.27
C TRP A 101 -31.20 -22.05 19.93
N ILE A 102 -30.54 -23.17 20.19
CA ILE A 102 -31.10 -24.33 20.87
C ILE A 102 -30.26 -24.57 22.11
N SER A 103 -30.90 -24.70 23.27
CA SER A 103 -30.18 -25.00 24.50
C SER A 103 -29.53 -26.38 24.43
N GLY A 104 -28.26 -26.49 24.81
CA GLY A 104 -27.53 -27.76 24.88
C GLY A 104 -27.92 -28.62 26.10
N ASP A 105 -28.54 -28.00 27.11
CA ASP A 105 -29.13 -28.67 28.27
C ASP A 105 -30.65 -28.42 28.35
N PHE A 106 -31.26 -28.88 29.45
CA PHE A 106 -32.60 -28.45 29.83
C PHE A 106 -32.56 -26.96 30.18
N ALA A 107 -32.71 -26.06 29.20
CA ALA A 107 -32.99 -24.65 29.45
C ALA A 107 -34.39 -24.53 30.04
N GLY A 108 -34.45 -24.79 31.34
CA GLY A 108 -35.63 -24.68 32.15
C GLY A 108 -35.83 -23.27 32.68
N LYS A 109 -36.70 -23.18 33.67
CA LYS A 109 -37.02 -21.93 34.35
C LYS A 109 -35.75 -21.41 35.02
N GLY A 110 -35.42 -20.16 34.77
CA GLY A 110 -34.22 -19.50 35.28
C GLY A 110 -33.06 -19.37 34.29
N SER A 111 -33.14 -19.99 33.10
CA SER A 111 -32.17 -19.73 32.03
C SER A 111 -32.19 -18.26 31.61
N TYR A 112 -31.04 -17.69 31.24
CA TYR A 112 -30.95 -16.29 30.87
C TYR A 112 -30.01 -16.00 29.71
N PHE A 113 -30.21 -14.83 29.12
CA PHE A 113 -29.37 -14.20 28.11
C PHE A 113 -29.02 -12.79 28.56
N THR A 114 -27.78 -12.38 28.38
CA THR A 114 -27.34 -11.01 28.63
C THR A 114 -27.02 -10.34 27.31
N PHE A 115 -27.52 -9.13 27.14
CA PHE A 115 -27.35 -8.28 25.98
C PHE A 115 -26.68 -6.99 26.40
N ALA A 116 -25.66 -6.55 25.66
CA ALA A 116 -25.08 -5.23 25.83
C ALA A 116 -25.44 -4.35 24.64
N ARG A 117 -25.78 -3.10 24.94
CA ARG A 117 -25.99 -2.08 23.91
C ARG A 117 -24.63 -1.76 23.28
N SER A 118 -24.59 -1.82 21.95
CA SER A 118 -23.34 -1.53 21.25
C SER A 118 -22.99 -0.03 21.31
N VAL A 119 -24.01 0.85 21.29
CA VAL A 119 -23.82 2.28 21.00
C VAL A 119 -24.93 3.20 21.56
N GLY A 120 -24.55 4.42 21.94
CA GLY A 120 -25.44 5.60 22.09
C GLY A 120 -26.33 5.63 23.35
N PRO A 121 -27.06 6.74 23.57
CA PRO A 121 -27.90 6.95 24.75
C PRO A 121 -29.36 6.47 24.58
N PHE A 122 -29.68 5.80 23.46
CA PHE A 122 -31.06 5.46 23.10
C PHE A 122 -31.64 4.39 24.03
N GLY A 123 -32.77 4.69 24.66
CA GLY A 123 -33.49 3.75 25.52
C GLY A 123 -34.20 2.67 24.70
N VAL A 124 -34.41 1.50 25.28
CA VAL A 124 -35.13 0.40 24.64
C VAL A 124 -36.63 0.65 24.72
N MET A 125 -37.28 0.75 23.56
CA MET A 125 -38.73 0.96 23.42
C MET A 125 -39.51 -0.33 23.25
N GLY A 126 -38.85 -1.40 22.83
CA GLY A 126 -39.51 -2.67 22.63
C GLY A 126 -38.58 -3.81 22.33
N LEU A 127 -39.20 -4.96 22.07
CA LEU A 127 -38.53 -6.22 21.79
C LEU A 127 -39.33 -6.98 20.73
N ARG A 128 -38.63 -7.53 19.73
CA ARG A 128 -39.12 -8.56 18.81
C ARG A 128 -38.62 -9.91 19.26
N ILE A 129 -39.50 -10.89 19.29
CA ILE A 129 -39.18 -12.27 19.68
C ILE A 129 -39.83 -13.27 18.73
N PHE A 130 -39.05 -14.27 18.32
CA PHE A 130 -39.53 -15.48 17.66
C PHE A 130 -39.40 -16.69 18.61
N PRO A 131 -40.43 -16.94 19.45
CA PRO A 131 -40.36 -17.94 20.52
C PRO A 131 -40.43 -19.37 19.97
N GLY A 132 -39.29 -20.03 19.79
CA GLY A 132 -39.22 -21.40 19.27
C GLY A 132 -38.21 -21.55 18.13
N ASN A 133 -38.35 -22.64 17.37
CA ASN A 133 -37.58 -22.88 16.13
C ASN A 133 -38.45 -22.56 14.91
N TYR A 134 -38.19 -21.42 14.26
CA TYR A 134 -38.99 -20.92 13.14
C TYR A 134 -38.48 -21.37 11.76
N ARG A 135 -37.61 -22.39 11.70
CA ARG A 135 -37.13 -22.95 10.42
C ARG A 135 -38.27 -23.53 9.58
N SER A 136 -39.29 -24.10 10.22
CA SER A 136 -40.51 -24.63 9.59
C SER A 136 -41.65 -24.76 10.62
N ALA A 137 -42.90 -24.90 10.17
CA ALA A 137 -44.03 -25.15 11.06
C ALA A 137 -43.86 -26.44 11.87
N ALA A 138 -43.29 -27.49 11.27
CA ALA A 138 -43.00 -28.76 11.94
C ALA A 138 -41.97 -28.58 13.07
N THR A 139 -40.90 -27.81 12.81
CA THR A 139 -39.86 -27.56 13.82
C THR A 139 -40.36 -26.64 14.94
N LEU A 140 -41.26 -25.70 14.67
CA LEU A 140 -41.88 -24.86 15.70
C LEU A 140 -42.61 -25.70 16.76
N GLY A 141 -43.29 -26.78 16.33
CA GLY A 141 -43.99 -27.69 17.24
C GLY A 141 -43.06 -28.62 18.02
N ALA A 142 -41.92 -28.99 17.44
CA ALA A 142 -40.98 -29.98 17.99
C ALA A 142 -40.19 -29.51 19.23
N PHE A 143 -40.05 -28.19 19.42
CA PHE A 143 -39.31 -27.61 20.55
C PHE A 143 -40.23 -26.83 21.49
N PRO A 144 -39.94 -26.73 22.80
CA PRO A 144 -40.62 -25.80 23.69
C PRO A 144 -40.46 -24.36 23.21
N ARG A 145 -41.46 -23.52 23.50
CA ARG A 145 -41.55 -22.13 23.02
C ARG A 145 -41.75 -21.21 24.21
N ILE A 146 -40.98 -20.14 24.33
CA ILE A 146 -41.06 -19.24 25.49
C ILE A 146 -42.50 -18.71 25.67
N ARG A 147 -43.02 -18.77 26.90
CA ARG A 147 -44.34 -18.24 27.28
C ARG A 147 -44.21 -17.02 28.17
N ARG A 148 -43.34 -17.07 29.18
CA ARG A 148 -43.06 -15.93 30.07
C ARG A 148 -41.57 -15.75 30.26
N PHE A 149 -41.14 -14.50 30.28
CA PHE A 149 -39.76 -14.13 30.59
C PHE A 149 -39.72 -12.79 31.33
N ALA A 150 -38.69 -12.59 32.13
CA ALA A 150 -38.38 -11.31 32.76
C ALA A 150 -37.25 -10.61 32.00
N LEU A 151 -37.30 -9.29 31.93
CA LEU A 151 -36.25 -8.42 31.40
C LEU A 151 -35.76 -7.56 32.54
N TYR A 152 -34.44 -7.38 32.66
CA TYR A 152 -33.84 -6.51 33.68
C TYR A 152 -32.77 -5.65 33.06
N ASN A 153 -32.67 -4.40 33.51
CA ASN A 153 -31.51 -3.57 33.22
C ASN A 153 -30.43 -3.71 34.32
N GLU A 154 -29.32 -2.98 34.15
CA GLU A 154 -28.23 -2.92 35.13
C GLU A 154 -28.64 -2.40 36.52
N LYS A 155 -29.76 -1.66 36.62
CA LYS A 155 -30.29 -1.15 37.90
C LYS A 155 -31.26 -2.12 38.58
N GLY A 156 -31.49 -3.30 38.02
CA GLY A 156 -32.44 -4.30 38.54
C GLY A 156 -33.91 -3.95 38.29
N VAL A 157 -34.21 -2.88 37.54
CA VAL A 157 -35.57 -2.55 37.10
C VAL A 157 -35.96 -3.54 36.00
N GLY A 158 -37.15 -4.14 36.11
CA GLY A 158 -37.54 -5.19 35.18
C GLY A 158 -39.01 -5.29 34.81
N PHE A 159 -39.23 -5.91 33.66
CA PHE A 159 -40.54 -6.18 33.07
C PHE A 159 -40.78 -7.68 33.02
N MET A 160 -42.00 -8.12 33.31
CA MET A 160 -42.43 -9.49 33.08
C MET A 160 -43.26 -9.57 31.81
N VAL A 161 -42.68 -10.14 30.75
CA VAL A 161 -43.36 -10.32 29.48
C VAL A 161 -44.07 -11.66 29.44
N THR A 162 -45.32 -11.66 28.98
CA THR A 162 -46.13 -12.84 28.73
C THR A 162 -46.55 -12.89 27.26
N ILE A 163 -46.25 -14.00 26.59
CA ILE A 163 -46.82 -14.34 25.29
C ILE A 163 -48.18 -14.99 25.56
N PRO A 164 -49.31 -14.39 25.13
CA PRO A 164 -50.63 -14.82 25.59
C PRO A 164 -51.08 -16.16 24.99
N SER A 165 -50.68 -16.45 23.75
CA SER A 165 -51.11 -17.65 23.00
C SER A 165 -49.91 -18.46 22.53
N ASP A 166 -50.06 -19.79 22.47
CA ASP A 166 -49.02 -20.67 21.92
C ASP A 166 -48.80 -20.32 20.44
N PRO A 167 -47.58 -19.91 20.02
CA PRO A 167 -47.28 -19.61 18.62
C PRO A 167 -47.75 -20.72 17.68
N LEU A 168 -47.65 -21.98 18.07
CA LEU A 168 -48.05 -23.11 17.24
C LEU A 168 -49.55 -23.11 16.87
N THR A 169 -50.39 -22.50 17.70
CA THR A 169 -51.86 -22.44 17.49
C THR A 169 -52.30 -21.26 16.63
N MET A 170 -51.40 -20.34 16.29
CA MET A 170 -51.73 -19.13 15.55
C MET A 170 -51.54 -19.32 14.04
N LYS A 171 -52.51 -18.85 13.24
CA LYS A 171 -52.41 -18.88 11.77
C LYS A 171 -51.23 -18.02 11.29
N GLY A 172 -50.38 -18.59 10.44
CA GLY A 172 -49.17 -17.91 9.91
C GLY A 172 -48.06 -17.72 10.95
N SER A 173 -48.10 -18.43 12.07
CA SER A 173 -47.14 -18.25 13.15
C SER A 173 -45.70 -18.47 12.73
N ALA A 174 -45.40 -19.42 11.85
CA ALA A 174 -44.03 -19.72 11.40
C ALA A 174 -43.32 -18.55 10.70
N THR A 175 -44.02 -17.46 10.38
CA THR A 175 -43.42 -16.24 9.79
C THR A 175 -43.73 -14.97 10.58
N ARG A 176 -44.53 -15.06 11.65
CA ARG A 176 -45.01 -13.89 12.40
C ARG A 176 -44.31 -13.77 13.76
N PRO A 177 -43.53 -12.72 14.01
CA PRO A 177 -42.91 -12.48 15.30
C PRO A 177 -43.93 -11.97 16.33
N PHE A 178 -43.57 -12.05 17.60
CA PHE A 178 -44.23 -11.31 18.66
C PHE A 178 -43.42 -10.06 19.00
N HIS A 179 -44.11 -8.99 19.38
CA HIS A 179 -43.49 -7.76 19.81
C HIS A 179 -43.98 -7.33 21.18
N VAL A 180 -43.09 -6.71 21.94
CA VAL A 180 -43.37 -6.07 23.22
C VAL A 180 -43.10 -4.58 23.05
N ARG A 181 -44.04 -3.73 23.44
CA ARG A 181 -43.84 -2.29 23.55
C ARG A 181 -43.80 -1.90 25.01
N PHE A 182 -42.74 -1.21 25.41
CA PHE A 182 -42.65 -0.65 26.76
C PHE A 182 -43.38 0.69 26.82
N PRO A 183 -44.01 1.02 27.97
CA PRO A 183 -44.75 2.26 28.15
C PRO A 183 -43.82 3.48 28.17
N SER A 184 -42.58 3.28 28.60
CA SER A 184 -41.51 4.28 28.61
C SER A 184 -40.20 3.65 28.13
N PRO A 185 -39.30 4.42 27.49
CA PRO A 185 -37.99 3.91 27.09
C PRO A 185 -37.20 3.39 28.29
N LEU A 186 -36.80 2.11 28.24
CA LEU A 186 -35.92 1.51 29.23
C LEU A 186 -34.48 2.00 28.99
N LYS A 187 -34.00 2.89 29.85
CA LYS A 187 -32.58 3.28 29.84
C LYS A 187 -31.76 2.10 30.37
N ALA A 188 -31.08 1.41 29.46
CA ALA A 188 -30.24 0.27 29.77
C ALA A 188 -29.01 0.27 28.87
N ALA A 189 -27.82 0.18 29.48
CA ALA A 189 -26.61 -0.21 28.76
C ALA A 189 -26.55 -1.74 28.61
N CYS A 190 -27.18 -2.47 29.52
CA CYS A 190 -27.20 -3.93 29.55
C CYS A 190 -28.62 -4.43 29.86
N ILE A 191 -29.09 -5.44 29.14
CA ILE A 191 -30.36 -6.12 29.40
C ILE A 191 -30.15 -7.61 29.64
N THR A 192 -30.66 -8.13 30.74
CA THR A 192 -30.73 -9.58 30.98
C THR A 192 -32.16 -10.08 30.81
N VAL A 193 -32.33 -11.11 29.99
CA VAL A 193 -33.60 -11.81 29.76
C VAL A 193 -33.58 -13.13 30.51
N VAL A 194 -34.50 -13.36 31.43
CA VAL A 194 -34.63 -14.59 32.22
C VAL A 194 -35.91 -15.32 31.83
N ILE A 195 -35.81 -16.57 31.40
CA ILE A 195 -36.94 -17.42 31.02
C ILE A 195 -37.68 -17.90 32.28
N LEU A 196 -38.99 -17.64 32.35
CA LEU A 196 -39.82 -17.97 33.50
C LEU A 196 -40.75 -19.17 33.25
N ASP A 197 -41.28 -19.29 32.02
CA ASP A 197 -42.24 -20.32 31.63
C ASP A 197 -42.22 -20.55 30.10
N TRP A 198 -42.68 -21.71 29.64
CA TRP A 198 -42.74 -22.08 28.22
C TRP A 198 -43.94 -22.97 27.88
N TYR A 199 -44.37 -22.89 26.61
CA TYR A 199 -45.29 -23.85 26.01
C TYR A 199 -44.56 -25.17 25.71
N PRO A 200 -45.19 -26.34 25.98
CA PRO A 200 -44.54 -27.63 25.80
C PRO A 200 -44.41 -28.02 24.33
N ALA A 201 -43.34 -28.73 23.97
CA ALA A 201 -43.24 -29.37 22.64
C ALA A 201 -44.41 -30.34 22.39
N ARG A 202 -44.85 -30.43 21.13
CA ARG A 202 -45.86 -31.39 20.68
C ARG A 202 -45.19 -32.46 19.81
N LYS A 203 -45.53 -33.73 20.01
CA LYS A 203 -45.17 -34.79 19.04
C LYS A 203 -45.94 -34.57 17.73
N SER A 204 -45.38 -35.05 16.63
CA SER A 204 -46.15 -35.26 15.39
C SER A 204 -47.41 -36.05 15.75
N GLY A 205 -48.61 -35.52 15.47
CA GLY A 205 -49.89 -36.09 15.89
C GLY A 205 -50.51 -35.53 17.19
N GLY A 206 -50.03 -34.41 17.73
CA GLY A 206 -50.73 -33.63 18.76
C GLY A 206 -50.61 -34.11 20.21
N LYS A 207 -50.05 -35.30 20.47
CA LYS A 207 -49.78 -35.81 21.83
C LYS A 207 -48.61 -35.07 22.49
N LYS A 208 -48.64 -34.89 23.82
CA LYS A 208 -47.51 -34.34 24.61
C LYS A 208 -46.29 -35.27 24.46
N ALA A 209 -45.10 -34.69 24.25
CA ALA A 209 -43.87 -35.48 24.21
C ALA A 209 -43.58 -36.13 25.59
N PRO A 210 -43.29 -37.44 25.66
CA PRO A 210 -42.84 -38.09 26.89
C PRO A 210 -41.47 -37.54 27.30
N ALA A 211 -41.15 -37.60 28.59
CA ALA A 211 -39.84 -37.22 29.10
C ALA A 211 -38.74 -38.08 28.43
N PRO A 212 -37.55 -37.51 28.13
CA PRO A 212 -37.03 -36.22 28.59
C PRO A 212 -37.59 -35.00 27.83
N ARG A 213 -37.73 -33.87 28.55
CA ARG A 213 -38.18 -32.59 27.97
C ARG A 213 -37.17 -32.13 26.89
N PRO A 214 -37.61 -31.81 25.67
CA PRO A 214 -36.71 -31.34 24.61
C PRO A 214 -36.07 -29.98 24.98
N PRO A 215 -34.91 -29.65 24.39
CA PRO A 215 -34.22 -28.37 24.63
C PRO A 215 -35.07 -27.19 24.16
N LEU A 216 -34.93 -26.04 24.81
CA LEU A 216 -35.62 -24.81 24.40
C LEU A 216 -35.01 -24.29 23.10
N ALA A 217 -35.87 -23.86 22.18
CA ALA A 217 -35.44 -23.16 20.97
C ALA A 217 -35.88 -21.68 21.01
N LEU A 218 -35.00 -20.81 20.51
CA LEU A 218 -35.27 -19.39 20.34
C LEU A 218 -34.62 -18.91 19.03
N SER A 219 -35.46 -18.50 18.08
CA SER A 219 -34.98 -18.04 16.77
C SER A 219 -34.48 -16.60 16.79
N GLU A 220 -35.14 -15.70 17.52
CA GLU A 220 -34.73 -14.29 17.56
C GLU A 220 -35.14 -13.62 18.87
N LEU A 221 -34.31 -12.69 19.31
CA LEU A 221 -34.57 -11.75 20.40
C LEU A 221 -33.89 -10.40 20.09
N THR A 222 -34.62 -9.52 19.41
CA THR A 222 -34.09 -8.22 18.93
C THR A 222 -34.71 -7.06 19.68
N PHE A 223 -33.88 -6.21 20.28
CA PHE A 223 -34.34 -4.99 20.96
C PHE A 223 -34.44 -3.81 19.98
N PHE A 224 -35.50 -3.02 20.16
CA PHE A 224 -35.70 -1.74 19.46
C PHE A 224 -35.49 -0.59 20.43
N SER A 225 -34.78 0.41 19.96
CA SER A 225 -34.52 1.66 20.66
C SER A 225 -35.57 2.73 20.34
N THR A 226 -35.48 3.88 21.01
CA THR A 226 -36.26 5.07 20.64
C THR A 226 -36.04 5.49 19.19
N LEU A 227 -34.83 5.30 18.65
CA LEU A 227 -34.50 5.65 17.27
C LEU A 227 -35.24 4.78 16.25
N ASP A 228 -35.62 3.56 16.63
CA ASP A 228 -36.26 2.58 15.74
C ASP A 228 -37.74 2.83 15.51
N VAL A 229 -38.35 3.58 16.42
CA VAL A 229 -39.79 3.90 16.42
C VAL A 229 -40.07 5.32 15.95
N GLU A 230 -39.02 6.10 15.69
CA GLU A 230 -39.12 7.46 15.21
C GLU A 230 -39.35 7.52 13.69
N ALA A 231 -40.23 8.43 13.27
CA ALA A 231 -40.48 8.70 11.86
C ALA A 231 -39.23 9.24 11.14
N ASP A 232 -38.42 10.05 11.84
CA ASP A 232 -37.18 10.64 11.32
C ASP A 232 -35.99 10.39 12.26
N PRO A 233 -35.34 9.22 12.17
CA PRO A 233 -34.19 8.90 13.01
C PRO A 233 -32.96 9.78 12.71
N LEU A 234 -32.88 10.40 11.52
CA LEU A 234 -31.73 11.24 11.17
C LEU A 234 -31.75 12.55 11.96
N THR A 235 -32.92 13.16 12.12
CA THR A 235 -33.07 14.39 12.91
C THR A 235 -32.66 14.17 14.36
N ASN A 236 -33.03 13.05 14.98
CA ASN A 236 -32.63 12.77 16.36
C ASN A 236 -31.18 12.31 16.49
N LEU A 237 -30.66 11.50 15.54
CA LEU A 237 -29.23 11.19 15.50
C LEU A 237 -28.38 12.48 15.40
N ARG A 238 -28.82 13.45 14.58
CA ARG A 238 -28.17 14.77 14.47
C ARG A 238 -28.16 15.51 15.80
N LYS A 239 -29.30 15.61 16.49
CA LYS A 239 -29.39 16.25 17.82
C LYS A 239 -28.42 15.60 18.82
N HIS A 240 -28.28 14.27 18.79
CA HIS A 240 -27.36 13.57 19.68
C HIS A 240 -25.88 13.82 19.35
N LEU A 241 -25.54 13.98 18.07
CA LEU A 241 -24.21 14.36 17.62
C LEU A 241 -23.87 15.80 17.98
N GLU A 242 -24.79 16.74 17.76
CA GLU A 242 -24.63 18.16 18.14
C GLU A 242 -24.41 18.31 19.64
N LYS A 243 -25.12 17.51 20.45
CA LYS A 243 -24.95 17.46 21.92
C LYS A 243 -23.78 16.58 22.38
N GLN A 244 -23.02 15.97 21.46
CA GLN A 244 -21.91 15.05 21.75
C GLN A 244 -22.28 13.87 22.67
N THR A 245 -23.55 13.48 22.70
CA THR A 245 -24.06 12.36 23.51
C THR A 245 -23.85 10.99 22.84
N ILE A 246 -23.34 10.98 21.60
CA ILE A 246 -22.97 9.79 20.85
C ILE A 246 -21.65 10.03 20.13
N THR A 247 -20.76 9.02 20.15
CA THR A 247 -19.49 9.07 19.43
C THR A 247 -19.70 8.93 17.91
N TRP A 248 -18.73 9.40 17.12
CA TRP A 248 -18.75 9.27 15.66
C TRP A 248 -18.90 7.81 15.17
N SER A 249 -18.14 6.88 15.74
CA SER A 249 -18.17 5.46 15.38
C SER A 249 -19.54 4.83 15.63
N ALA A 250 -20.16 5.19 16.75
CA ALA A 250 -21.50 4.78 17.12
C ALA A 250 -22.56 5.28 16.13
N ALA A 251 -22.52 6.56 15.77
CA ALA A 251 -23.42 7.14 14.79
C ALA A 251 -23.23 6.51 13.40
N LEU A 252 -21.99 6.23 13.01
CA LEU A 252 -21.69 5.53 11.76
C LEU A 252 -22.29 4.11 11.75
N GLY A 253 -22.22 3.38 12.87
CA GLY A 253 -22.83 2.06 13.03
C GLY A 253 -24.36 2.07 12.84
N ILE A 254 -25.01 3.11 13.35
CA ILE A 254 -26.45 3.37 13.15
C ILE A 254 -26.73 3.68 11.67
N MET A 255 -25.96 4.58 11.06
CA MET A 255 -26.16 4.98 9.66
C MET A 255 -25.95 3.83 8.68
N LYS A 256 -25.04 2.88 8.96
CA LYS A 256 -24.88 1.65 8.16
C LYS A 256 -26.16 0.82 8.04
N ARG A 257 -27.12 1.00 8.95
CA ARG A 257 -28.38 0.25 8.99
C ARG A 257 -29.56 1.02 8.39
N LEU A 258 -29.37 2.30 8.07
CA LEU A 258 -30.41 3.09 7.42
C LEU A 258 -30.57 2.67 5.95
N PRO A 259 -31.80 2.64 5.42
CA PRO A 259 -32.06 2.46 4.00
C PRO A 259 -31.38 3.54 3.14
N ASP A 260 -31.03 3.21 1.90
CA ASP A 260 -30.31 4.12 1.00
C ASP A 260 -31.07 5.45 0.78
N GLY A 261 -32.40 5.42 0.71
CA GLY A 261 -33.23 6.63 0.60
C GLY A 261 -33.04 7.60 1.78
N GLN A 262 -32.81 7.09 2.99
CA GLN A 262 -32.52 7.93 4.16
C GLN A 262 -31.10 8.47 4.10
N ILE A 263 -30.11 7.70 3.62
CA ILE A 263 -28.74 8.21 3.43
C ILE A 263 -28.72 9.32 2.36
N LEU A 264 -29.46 9.15 1.26
CA LEU A 264 -29.62 10.19 0.23
C LEU A 264 -30.29 11.45 0.80
N ARG A 265 -31.34 11.28 1.61
CA ARG A 265 -31.98 12.38 2.32
C ARG A 265 -30.99 13.10 3.26
N ALA A 266 -30.19 12.35 4.02
CA ALA A 266 -29.14 12.91 4.86
C ALA A 266 -28.13 13.72 4.04
N LEU A 267 -27.69 13.22 2.88
CA LEU A 267 -26.77 13.97 2.00
C LEU A 267 -27.39 15.27 1.48
N LYS A 268 -28.68 15.25 1.14
CA LYS A 268 -29.41 16.41 0.62
C LYS A 268 -29.73 17.46 1.68
N GLU A 269 -30.14 17.04 2.87
CA GLU A 269 -30.64 17.90 3.94
C GLU A 269 -29.59 18.24 5.03
N ALA A 270 -28.41 17.61 4.99
CA ALA A 270 -27.38 17.83 6.00
C ALA A 270 -26.86 19.27 5.98
N ARG A 271 -27.32 20.07 6.95
CA ARG A 271 -26.72 21.36 7.32
C ARG A 271 -25.38 21.19 8.06
N SER A 272 -25.20 20.08 8.75
CA SER A 272 -23.97 19.75 9.48
C SER A 272 -22.96 19.06 8.56
N ALA A 273 -21.73 19.58 8.52
CA ALA A 273 -20.61 18.98 7.78
C ALA A 273 -20.31 17.55 8.27
N ASP A 274 -20.51 17.28 9.55
CA ASP A 274 -20.29 15.97 10.17
C ASP A 274 -21.29 14.93 9.70
N LEU A 275 -22.59 15.27 9.71
CA LEU A 275 -23.62 14.36 9.21
C LEU A 275 -23.43 14.08 7.71
N LYS A 276 -23.07 15.10 6.92
CA LYS A 276 -22.77 14.94 5.48
C LYS A 276 -21.56 14.02 5.27
N ARG A 277 -20.48 14.22 6.04
CA ARG A 277 -19.30 13.35 6.00
C ARG A 277 -19.65 11.91 6.36
N MET A 278 -20.38 11.66 7.45
CA MET A 278 -20.82 10.30 7.80
C MET A 278 -21.65 9.66 6.69
N ALA A 279 -22.62 10.40 6.14
CA ALA A 279 -23.45 9.91 5.06
C ALA A 279 -22.62 9.49 3.83
N LEU A 280 -21.57 10.25 3.50
CA LEU A 280 -20.63 9.92 2.44
C LEU A 280 -19.76 8.70 2.75
N PHE A 281 -19.30 8.54 3.99
CA PHE A 281 -18.61 7.32 4.45
C PHE A 281 -19.49 6.08 4.34
N ILE A 282 -20.81 6.21 4.49
CA ILE A 282 -21.73 5.10 4.23
C ILE A 282 -21.94 4.92 2.73
N ALA A 283 -22.24 6.00 2.01
CA ALA A 283 -22.51 6.00 0.58
C ALA A 283 -21.40 5.35 -0.25
N VAL A 284 -20.13 5.55 0.11
CA VAL A 284 -18.99 4.95 -0.60
C VAL A 284 -18.99 3.41 -0.55
N THR A 285 -19.60 2.84 0.49
CA THR A 285 -19.74 1.38 0.66
C THR A 285 -20.98 0.81 -0.01
N ARG A 286 -21.90 1.66 -0.49
CA ARG A 286 -23.15 1.26 -1.15
C ARG A 286 -22.95 1.13 -2.66
N ASN A 287 -23.61 0.12 -3.26
CA ASN A 287 -23.62 -0.09 -4.70
C ASN A 287 -24.83 0.55 -5.40
N ASP A 288 -25.35 1.65 -4.86
CA ASP A 288 -26.44 2.42 -5.49
C ASP A 288 -25.84 3.57 -6.34
N PRO A 289 -26.10 3.63 -7.65
CA PRO A 289 -25.61 4.71 -8.52
C PRO A 289 -26.06 6.11 -8.10
N ARG A 290 -27.17 6.26 -7.37
CA ARG A 290 -27.68 7.56 -6.91
C ARG A 290 -26.72 8.29 -5.97
N PHE A 291 -25.75 7.57 -5.37
CA PHE A 291 -24.70 8.18 -4.55
C PHE A 291 -23.56 8.79 -5.36
N LEU A 292 -23.39 8.43 -6.64
CA LEU A 292 -22.21 8.83 -7.41
C LEU A 292 -22.00 10.35 -7.51
N PRO A 293 -23.02 11.20 -7.75
CA PRO A 293 -22.85 12.65 -7.74
C PRO A 293 -22.22 13.17 -6.44
N TRP A 294 -22.72 12.69 -5.30
CA TRP A 294 -22.23 13.07 -3.98
C TRP A 294 -20.80 12.60 -3.71
N LEU A 295 -20.45 11.41 -4.21
CA LEU A 295 -19.11 10.85 -4.09
C LEU A 295 -18.09 11.62 -4.95
N ILE A 296 -18.49 12.12 -6.12
CA ILE A 296 -17.65 13.00 -6.95
C ILE A 296 -17.36 14.29 -6.21
N ASP A 297 -18.38 14.94 -5.63
CA ASP A 297 -18.21 16.19 -4.87
C ASP A 297 -17.25 15.99 -3.68
N ALA A 298 -17.30 14.82 -3.05
CA ALA A 298 -16.45 14.45 -1.94
C ALA A 298 -14.95 14.37 -2.31
N LEU A 299 -14.59 14.16 -3.58
CA LEU A 299 -13.19 14.10 -4.01
C LEU A 299 -12.40 15.38 -3.69
N SER A 300 -13.07 16.53 -3.65
CA SER A 300 -12.43 17.83 -3.42
C SER A 300 -11.78 17.97 -2.03
N TRP A 301 -12.24 17.19 -1.05
CA TRP A 301 -11.75 17.24 0.33
C TRP A 301 -11.43 15.87 0.93
N ALA A 302 -11.67 14.77 0.21
CA ALA A 302 -11.38 13.42 0.71
C ALA A 302 -9.87 13.21 0.96
N GLN A 303 -9.54 12.57 2.08
CA GLN A 303 -8.16 12.26 2.50
C GLN A 303 -8.07 10.87 3.14
N GLY A 304 -6.85 10.34 3.29
CA GLY A 304 -6.57 9.07 3.97
C GLY A 304 -7.37 7.89 3.43
N ASP A 305 -7.85 7.03 4.34
CA ASP A 305 -8.64 5.83 4.04
C ASP A 305 -9.93 6.15 3.27
N PHE A 306 -10.54 7.31 3.52
CA PHE A 306 -11.75 7.71 2.79
C PHE A 306 -11.45 7.94 1.31
N LEU A 307 -10.35 8.63 0.99
CA LEU A 307 -9.94 8.83 -0.40
C LEU A 307 -9.62 7.51 -1.10
N GLU A 308 -9.07 6.53 -0.39
CA GLU A 308 -8.81 5.20 -0.95
C GLU A 308 -10.11 4.46 -1.27
N GLN A 309 -11.05 4.40 -0.32
CA GLN A 309 -12.36 3.78 -0.52
C GLN A 309 -13.13 4.48 -1.65
N LEU A 310 -13.10 5.82 -1.65
CA LEU A 310 -13.71 6.65 -2.68
C LEU A 310 -13.08 6.40 -4.05
N SER A 311 -11.75 6.32 -4.12
CA SER A 311 -11.04 6.00 -5.34
C SER A 311 -11.46 4.64 -5.88
N LYS A 312 -11.56 3.63 -5.01
CA LYS A 312 -12.01 2.28 -5.39
C LYS A 312 -13.43 2.32 -5.94
N ARG A 313 -14.36 3.00 -5.25
CA ARG A 313 -15.76 3.11 -5.65
C ARG A 313 -15.95 3.86 -6.96
N LEU A 314 -15.26 4.99 -7.15
CA LEU A 314 -15.39 5.81 -8.37
C LEU A 314 -14.64 5.21 -9.56
N SER A 315 -13.63 4.37 -9.35
CA SER A 315 -12.96 3.62 -10.41
C SER A 315 -13.77 2.42 -10.95
N SER A 316 -14.95 2.14 -10.39
CA SER A 316 -15.82 1.08 -10.90
C SER A 316 -16.45 1.47 -12.24
N PRO A 317 -16.95 0.50 -13.05
CA PRO A 317 -17.60 0.79 -14.33
C PRO A 317 -18.72 1.83 -14.25
N SER A 318 -19.51 1.81 -13.16
CA SER A 318 -20.55 2.82 -12.90
C SER A 318 -20.02 4.22 -12.55
N GLY A 319 -18.83 4.34 -11.96
CA GLY A 319 -18.23 5.62 -11.57
C GLY A 319 -17.41 6.28 -12.69
N LEU A 320 -16.92 5.52 -13.67
CA LEU A 320 -16.08 6.06 -14.73
C LEU A 320 -16.75 7.16 -15.57
N PRO A 321 -17.99 7.03 -16.08
CA PRO A 321 -18.64 8.08 -16.89
C PRO A 321 -18.75 9.43 -16.16
N HIS A 322 -18.96 9.36 -14.85
CA HIS A 322 -19.03 10.51 -13.96
C HIS A 322 -17.66 11.20 -13.81
N LEU A 323 -16.59 10.42 -13.62
CA LEU A 323 -15.23 10.95 -13.62
C LEU A 323 -14.86 11.54 -14.98
N GLU A 324 -15.26 10.93 -16.09
CA GLU A 324 -14.99 11.48 -17.43
C GLU A 324 -15.64 12.85 -17.60
N THR A 325 -16.91 12.99 -17.21
CA THR A 325 -17.64 14.26 -17.25
C THR A 325 -16.92 15.32 -16.43
N MET A 326 -16.48 14.96 -15.22
CA MET A 326 -15.68 15.83 -14.36
C MET A 326 -14.34 16.22 -15.03
N ILE A 327 -13.61 15.27 -15.61
CA ILE A 327 -12.30 15.52 -16.25
C ILE A 327 -12.44 16.41 -17.49
N ARG A 328 -13.58 16.33 -18.20
CA ARG A 328 -13.87 17.16 -19.38
C ARG A 328 -14.27 18.59 -19.00
N ASN A 329 -14.83 18.81 -17.81
CA ASN A 329 -15.20 20.14 -17.36
C ASN A 329 -13.95 21.00 -17.08
N THR A 330 -13.66 21.95 -17.97
CA THR A 330 -12.51 22.85 -17.88
C THR A 330 -12.64 23.94 -16.83
N THR A 331 -13.85 24.17 -16.31
CA THR A 331 -14.10 25.16 -15.25
C THR A 331 -13.72 24.67 -13.85
N LEU A 332 -13.48 23.37 -13.68
CA LEU A 332 -13.09 22.80 -12.39
C LEU A 332 -11.66 23.15 -12.02
N ASP A 333 -11.42 23.23 -10.70
CA ASP A 333 -10.09 23.39 -10.13
C ASP A 333 -9.09 22.37 -10.70
N ARG A 334 -7.88 22.84 -11.02
CA ARG A 334 -6.83 22.04 -11.67
C ARG A 334 -6.36 20.89 -10.78
N ALA A 335 -6.28 21.07 -9.46
CA ALA A 335 -5.85 20.03 -8.54
C ALA A 335 -6.92 18.93 -8.44
N LEU A 336 -8.19 19.32 -8.35
CA LEU A 336 -9.33 18.40 -8.34
C LEU A 336 -9.43 17.60 -9.64
N ARG A 337 -9.31 18.26 -10.81
CA ARG A 337 -9.29 17.59 -12.11
C ARG A 337 -8.17 16.57 -12.22
N LYS A 338 -6.98 16.90 -11.70
CA LYS A 338 -5.83 15.97 -11.65
C LYS A 338 -6.07 14.79 -10.72
N LEU A 339 -6.74 15.00 -9.58
CA LEU A 339 -7.13 13.93 -8.66
C LEU A 339 -8.15 13.00 -9.31
N ALA A 340 -9.22 13.55 -9.89
CA ALA A 340 -10.23 12.80 -10.63
C ALA A 340 -9.60 11.97 -11.76
N PHE A 341 -8.68 12.56 -12.52
CA PHE A 341 -7.93 11.86 -13.56
C PHE A 341 -7.09 10.70 -13.01
N ARG A 342 -6.43 10.88 -11.85
CA ARG A 342 -5.70 9.79 -11.19
C ARG A 342 -6.63 8.64 -10.78
N VAL A 343 -7.81 8.96 -10.24
CA VAL A 343 -8.81 7.94 -9.85
C VAL A 343 -9.33 7.20 -11.09
N TYR A 344 -9.65 7.95 -12.15
CA TYR A 344 -10.10 7.41 -13.43
C TYR A 344 -9.11 6.41 -14.03
N LEU A 345 -7.81 6.73 -14.04
CA LEU A 345 -6.77 5.83 -14.55
C LEU A 345 -6.66 4.50 -13.79
N LYS A 346 -7.19 4.40 -12.55
CA LYS A 346 -7.21 3.14 -11.79
C LYS A 346 -8.31 2.18 -12.24
N GLY A 347 -9.33 2.64 -12.98
CA GLY A 347 -10.48 1.81 -13.39
C GLY A 347 -10.22 0.81 -14.52
N GLY A 348 -8.95 0.58 -14.89
CA GLY A 348 -8.54 -0.54 -15.73
C GLY A 348 -8.69 -0.37 -17.24
N LYS A 349 -9.60 0.47 -17.75
CA LYS A 349 -9.74 0.73 -19.19
C LYS A 349 -10.03 2.20 -19.47
N PRO A 350 -9.02 3.08 -19.35
CA PRO A 350 -9.22 4.49 -19.69
C PRO A 350 -9.54 4.64 -21.18
N SER A 351 -10.59 5.39 -21.50
CA SER A 351 -10.92 5.88 -22.84
C SER A 351 -9.75 6.63 -23.48
N LEU A 352 -9.31 6.15 -24.64
CA LEU A 352 -8.28 6.81 -25.44
C LEU A 352 -8.69 8.23 -25.83
N SER A 353 -9.97 8.46 -26.15
CA SER A 353 -10.45 9.79 -26.56
C SER A 353 -10.27 10.80 -25.44
N LEU A 354 -10.58 10.43 -24.19
CA LEU A 354 -10.37 11.29 -23.03
C LEU A 354 -8.87 11.56 -22.81
N LEU A 355 -8.02 10.53 -22.95
CA LEU A 355 -6.57 10.69 -22.83
C LEU A 355 -6.01 11.64 -23.91
N LEU A 356 -6.51 11.55 -25.14
CA LEU A 356 -6.13 12.44 -26.25
C LEU A 356 -6.52 13.89 -25.94
N THR A 357 -7.76 14.13 -25.50
CA THR A 357 -8.22 15.47 -25.11
C THR A 357 -7.44 16.00 -23.91
N THR A 358 -7.15 15.15 -22.92
CA THR A 358 -6.53 15.58 -21.65
C THR A 358 -5.02 15.80 -21.77
N MET A 359 -4.31 14.99 -22.56
CA MET A 359 -2.87 15.17 -22.78
C MET A 359 -2.54 16.28 -23.80
N GLY A 360 -3.55 16.77 -24.51
CA GLY A 360 -3.45 17.83 -25.51
C GLY A 360 -2.71 17.41 -26.79
N GLN A 361 -2.82 18.25 -27.82
CA GLN A 361 -2.09 18.11 -29.09
C GLN A 361 -0.68 18.76 -29.08
N GLY A 362 -0.25 19.35 -27.95
CA GLY A 362 0.96 20.20 -27.85
C GLY A 362 2.18 19.56 -27.17
N ASP A 363 3.36 20.12 -27.44
CA ASP A 363 4.67 19.55 -27.08
C ASP A 363 5.15 19.85 -25.64
N SER A 364 4.56 20.81 -24.90
CA SER A 364 5.08 21.23 -23.58
C SER A 364 4.12 21.09 -22.39
N ARG A 365 2.79 21.18 -22.57
CA ARG A 365 1.91 21.52 -21.43
C ARG A 365 1.56 20.39 -20.45
N ASP A 366 1.87 19.13 -20.71
CA ASP A 366 1.50 18.10 -19.73
C ASP A 366 2.40 16.84 -19.66
N TYR A 367 3.72 17.07 -19.60
CA TYR A 367 4.68 16.03 -19.20
C TYR A 367 4.27 15.33 -17.89
N ARG A 368 3.67 16.07 -16.94
CA ARG A 368 3.16 15.53 -15.67
C ARG A 368 2.00 14.55 -15.86
N ILE A 369 1.05 14.84 -16.76
CA ILE A 369 -0.06 13.92 -17.06
C ILE A 369 0.48 12.68 -17.78
N ARG A 370 1.42 12.83 -18.73
CA ARG A 370 2.06 11.68 -19.39
C ARG A 370 2.73 10.76 -18.37
N HIS A 371 3.53 11.31 -17.45
CA HIS A 371 4.12 10.53 -16.35
C HIS A 371 3.08 9.87 -15.45
N LEU A 372 1.97 10.56 -15.18
CA LEU A 372 0.89 9.99 -14.39
C LEU A 372 0.23 8.81 -15.11
N VAL A 373 -0.06 8.93 -16.41
CA VAL A 373 -0.56 7.85 -17.27
C VAL A 373 0.45 6.70 -17.30
N GLU A 374 1.73 6.99 -17.52
CA GLU A 374 2.81 6.02 -17.57
C GLU A 374 2.88 5.15 -16.31
N ARG A 375 2.76 5.78 -15.13
CA ARG A 375 2.85 5.12 -13.82
C ARG A 375 1.57 4.41 -13.38
N THR A 376 0.42 4.95 -13.74
CA THR A 376 -0.87 4.48 -13.21
C THR A 376 -1.47 3.37 -14.08
N VAL A 377 -1.38 3.48 -15.40
CA VAL A 377 -1.88 2.45 -16.32
C VAL A 377 -0.94 1.25 -16.32
N LYS A 378 -1.47 0.05 -16.10
CA LYS A 378 -0.72 -1.22 -15.96
C LYS A 378 -1.43 -2.36 -16.67
N GLY A 379 -0.71 -3.45 -16.93
CA GLY A 379 -1.26 -4.70 -17.48
C GLY A 379 -2.02 -4.50 -18.80
N ASP A 380 -3.16 -5.18 -18.93
CA ASP A 380 -4.00 -5.18 -20.14
C ASP A 380 -4.48 -3.79 -20.55
N ALA A 381 -4.60 -2.87 -19.60
CA ALA A 381 -4.95 -1.48 -19.88
C ALA A 381 -3.94 -0.81 -20.83
N ARG A 382 -2.64 -1.12 -20.67
CA ARG A 382 -1.57 -0.60 -21.56
C ARG A 382 -1.72 -1.16 -22.96
N LYS A 383 -1.90 -2.48 -23.06
CA LYS A 383 -2.08 -3.18 -24.33
C LYS A 383 -3.30 -2.63 -25.08
N HIS A 384 -4.43 -2.53 -24.40
CA HIS A 384 -5.67 -1.98 -24.95
C HIS A 384 -5.49 -0.54 -25.47
N LEU A 385 -4.88 0.34 -24.67
CA LEU A 385 -4.60 1.72 -25.11
C LEU A 385 -3.65 1.79 -26.31
N MET A 386 -2.67 0.89 -26.36
CA MET A 386 -1.76 0.78 -27.51
C MET A 386 -2.53 0.35 -28.75
N GLU A 387 -3.32 -0.71 -28.68
CA GLU A 387 -4.13 -1.21 -29.79
C GLU A 387 -5.10 -0.14 -30.32
N GLU A 388 -5.85 0.50 -29.43
CA GLU A 388 -6.77 1.59 -29.80
C GLU A 388 -6.02 2.79 -30.38
N GLY A 389 -4.87 3.15 -29.80
CA GLY A 389 -4.02 4.22 -30.31
C GLY A 389 -3.60 3.95 -31.75
N CYS A 390 -3.15 2.72 -32.02
CA CYS A 390 -2.62 2.30 -33.32
C CYS A 390 -3.69 2.12 -34.40
N LYS A 391 -4.98 2.08 -34.03
CA LYS A 391 -6.10 2.17 -34.98
C LYS A 391 -6.32 3.60 -35.49
N LYS A 392 -5.97 4.62 -34.71
CA LYS A 392 -6.11 6.03 -35.11
C LYS A 392 -5.00 6.43 -36.08
N SER A 393 -5.37 6.76 -37.32
CA SER A 393 -4.46 7.24 -38.38
C SER A 393 -3.63 8.46 -37.96
N ASP A 394 -4.19 9.28 -37.07
CA ASP A 394 -3.59 10.51 -36.57
C ASP A 394 -2.73 10.34 -35.31
N ILE A 395 -2.41 9.11 -34.87
CA ILE A 395 -1.60 8.92 -33.64
C ILE A 395 -0.27 9.68 -33.67
N TYR A 396 0.30 9.91 -34.87
CA TYR A 396 1.52 10.68 -35.08
C TYR A 396 1.36 12.19 -34.84
N ARG A 397 0.13 12.74 -34.92
CA ARG A 397 -0.17 14.09 -34.43
C ARG A 397 -0.06 14.15 -32.89
N TYR A 398 -0.37 13.04 -32.22
CA TYR A 398 -0.27 12.89 -30.77
C TYR A 398 1.09 12.31 -30.38
N SER A 399 2.12 13.09 -30.68
CA SER A 399 3.52 12.80 -30.43
C SER A 399 3.79 12.27 -28.99
N GLY A 400 2.95 12.59 -28.01
CA GLY A 400 3.03 12.08 -26.64
C GLY A 400 2.76 10.57 -26.46
N PHE A 401 1.94 9.95 -27.32
CA PHE A 401 1.59 8.52 -27.21
C PHE A 401 2.72 7.61 -27.65
N LEU A 402 3.44 7.94 -28.73
CA LEU A 402 4.62 7.15 -29.13
C LEU A 402 5.68 7.12 -28.02
N TRP A 403 5.84 8.22 -27.29
CA TRP A 403 6.72 8.25 -26.12
C TRP A 403 6.19 7.36 -24.99
N LEU A 404 4.88 7.39 -24.70
CA LEU A 404 4.26 6.52 -23.69
C LEU A 404 4.41 5.05 -24.06
N PHE A 405 4.13 4.69 -25.30
CA PHE A 405 4.20 3.32 -25.79
C PHE A 405 5.63 2.81 -25.73
N ALA A 406 6.61 3.61 -26.19
CA ALA A 406 8.02 3.30 -26.05
C ALA A 406 8.42 3.06 -24.59
N ARG A 407 7.99 3.93 -23.66
CA ARG A 407 8.27 3.79 -22.22
C ARG A 407 7.62 2.53 -21.63
N TRP A 408 6.42 2.18 -22.06
CA TRP A 408 5.75 0.97 -21.63
C TRP A 408 6.43 -0.27 -22.19
N THR A 409 6.77 -0.31 -23.47
CA THR A 409 7.50 -1.42 -24.09
C THR A 409 8.89 -1.59 -23.47
N ALA A 410 9.58 -0.50 -23.13
CA ALA A 410 10.86 -0.56 -22.42
C ALA A 410 10.76 -1.23 -21.04
N LYS A 411 9.61 -1.08 -20.36
CA LYS A 411 9.33 -1.72 -19.06
C LYS A 411 8.72 -3.11 -19.18
N ASP A 412 8.05 -3.38 -20.29
CA ASP A 412 7.36 -4.64 -20.58
C ASP A 412 7.54 -5.00 -22.07
N PRO A 413 8.62 -5.74 -22.40
CA PRO A 413 8.94 -6.12 -23.78
C PRO A 413 7.82 -6.92 -24.47
N ARG A 414 6.89 -7.53 -23.71
CA ARG A 414 5.73 -8.26 -24.26
C ARG A 414 4.77 -7.35 -25.04
N LEU A 415 4.88 -6.03 -24.89
CA LEU A 415 4.10 -5.05 -25.66
C LEU A 415 4.69 -4.77 -27.06
N SER A 416 5.87 -5.31 -27.40
CA SER A 416 6.52 -5.11 -28.71
C SER A 416 5.65 -5.54 -29.90
N PRO A 417 4.96 -6.71 -29.88
CA PRO A 417 4.07 -7.11 -30.96
C PRO A 417 2.88 -6.17 -31.18
N THR A 418 2.46 -5.44 -30.14
CA THR A 418 1.41 -4.41 -30.26
C THR A 418 1.97 -3.09 -30.82
N LEU A 419 3.19 -2.72 -30.45
CA LEU A 419 3.86 -1.52 -30.94
C LEU A 419 4.26 -1.62 -32.41
N ALA A 420 4.70 -2.80 -32.87
CA ALA A 420 5.26 -2.99 -34.21
C ALA A 420 4.27 -2.61 -35.34
N PRO A 421 3.01 -3.10 -35.37
CA PRO A 421 2.03 -2.69 -36.38
C PRO A 421 1.75 -1.18 -36.37
N CYS A 422 1.80 -0.56 -35.18
CA CYS A 422 1.66 0.88 -35.02
C CYS A 422 2.70 1.65 -35.84
N LEU A 423 3.97 1.26 -35.68
CA LEU A 423 5.13 1.88 -36.29
C LEU A 423 5.22 1.54 -37.79
N LYS A 424 4.75 0.36 -38.22
CA LYS A 424 4.76 0.00 -39.65
C LYS A 424 3.84 0.89 -40.50
N LYS A 425 2.71 1.35 -39.97
CA LYS A 425 1.68 2.06 -40.75
C LYS A 425 2.13 3.38 -41.34
N LYS A 426 2.91 4.20 -40.61
CA LYS A 426 3.27 5.53 -41.11
C LYS A 426 4.50 6.09 -40.40
N MET A 427 5.43 6.61 -41.18
CA MET A 427 6.53 7.41 -40.65
C MET A 427 6.14 8.88 -40.60
N GLY A 428 6.49 9.57 -39.52
CA GLY A 428 6.19 11.00 -39.36
C GLY A 428 6.90 11.90 -40.37
N LYS A 429 6.26 13.01 -40.76
CA LYS A 429 6.81 14.00 -41.70
C LYS A 429 7.64 15.09 -41.01
N SER A 430 7.43 15.35 -39.72
CA SER A 430 8.20 16.35 -38.97
C SER A 430 9.44 15.75 -38.30
N PHE A 431 10.44 16.59 -38.00
CA PHE A 431 11.64 16.19 -37.24
C PHE A 431 11.26 15.49 -35.92
N THR A 432 10.40 16.13 -35.13
CA THR A 432 9.94 15.61 -33.83
C THR A 432 9.25 14.26 -33.97
N GLN A 433 8.40 14.07 -34.97
CA GLN A 433 7.73 12.79 -35.18
C GLN A 433 8.72 11.68 -35.57
N ARG A 434 9.72 11.96 -36.41
CA ARG A 434 10.76 10.98 -36.77
C ARG A 434 11.65 10.62 -35.59
N MET A 435 12.05 11.59 -34.78
CA MET A 435 12.82 11.32 -33.55
C MET A 435 12.05 10.44 -32.56
N ARG A 436 10.74 10.69 -32.39
CA ARG A 436 9.88 9.86 -31.52
C ARG A 436 9.58 8.49 -32.10
N TYR A 437 9.43 8.39 -33.42
CA TYR A 437 9.35 7.13 -34.14
C TYR A 437 10.60 6.28 -33.86
N LEU A 438 11.80 6.84 -34.05
CA LEU A 438 13.06 6.14 -33.80
C LEU A 438 13.26 5.80 -32.31
N PHE A 439 12.84 6.68 -31.40
CA PHE A 439 12.82 6.39 -29.96
C PHE A 439 11.95 5.17 -29.65
N ALA A 440 10.74 5.10 -30.22
CA ALA A 440 9.83 3.98 -30.03
C ALA A 440 10.32 2.70 -30.71
N ALA A 441 10.85 2.81 -31.92
CA ALA A 441 11.39 1.67 -32.66
C ALA A 441 12.58 1.02 -31.92
N GLN A 442 13.42 1.81 -31.26
CA GLN A 442 14.52 1.28 -30.43
C GLN A 442 14.03 0.37 -29.29
N GLN A 443 12.83 0.62 -28.74
CA GLN A 443 12.27 -0.22 -27.67
C GLN A 443 11.59 -1.49 -28.20
N CYS A 444 11.50 -1.63 -29.53
CA CYS A 444 10.76 -2.69 -30.20
C CYS A 444 11.76 -3.74 -30.72
N HIS A 445 11.92 -4.84 -29.99
CA HIS A 445 12.81 -5.94 -30.40
C HIS A 445 12.15 -6.78 -31.50
N ASN A 446 12.89 -7.08 -32.57
CA ASN A 446 12.47 -7.94 -33.69
C ASN A 446 11.16 -7.55 -34.38
N CYS A 447 10.89 -6.24 -34.46
CA CYS A 447 9.62 -5.71 -34.96
C CYS A 447 9.51 -5.59 -36.50
N GLY A 448 10.54 -6.04 -37.24
CA GLY A 448 10.61 -5.90 -38.69
C GLY A 448 10.55 -4.43 -39.16
N LEU A 449 11.13 -3.51 -38.39
CA LEU A 449 11.19 -2.07 -38.70
C LEU A 449 12.52 -1.63 -39.31
N LEU A 450 13.46 -2.57 -39.48
CA LEU A 450 14.79 -2.29 -40.01
C LEU A 450 14.74 -1.61 -41.39
N PRO A 451 13.89 -2.02 -42.37
CA PRO A 451 13.82 -1.33 -43.67
C PRO A 451 13.46 0.16 -43.56
N GLN A 452 12.50 0.52 -42.70
CA GLN A 452 12.09 1.91 -42.47
C GLN A 452 13.21 2.71 -41.78
N ILE A 453 13.91 2.10 -40.81
CA ILE A 453 15.05 2.72 -40.13
C ILE A 453 16.22 2.94 -41.09
N THR A 454 16.54 1.95 -41.92
CA THR A 454 17.58 2.07 -42.96
C THR A 454 17.23 3.15 -43.97
N THR A 455 15.94 3.28 -44.34
CA THR A 455 15.46 4.37 -45.20
C THR A 455 15.65 5.74 -44.53
N LEU A 456 15.38 5.88 -43.23
CA LEU A 456 15.64 7.11 -42.48
C LEU A 456 17.13 7.45 -42.41
N TYR A 457 17.98 6.44 -42.18
CA TYR A 457 19.42 6.62 -42.15
C TYR A 457 19.98 7.09 -43.49
N SER A 458 19.53 6.52 -44.61
CA SER A 458 20.03 6.89 -45.94
C SER A 458 19.46 8.22 -46.43
N LYS A 459 18.13 8.40 -46.35
CA LYS A 459 17.42 9.50 -47.04
C LYS A 459 17.15 10.75 -46.18
N ASP A 460 17.15 10.66 -44.85
CA ASP A 460 16.84 11.86 -44.04
C ASP A 460 18.02 12.85 -44.07
N PRO A 461 17.81 14.13 -44.40
CA PRO A 461 18.92 15.09 -44.50
C PRO A 461 19.54 15.45 -43.13
N ARG A 462 18.85 15.17 -42.01
CA ARG A 462 19.25 15.65 -40.68
C ARG A 462 20.10 14.61 -39.95
N THR A 463 21.32 15.00 -39.60
CA THR A 463 22.27 14.19 -38.82
C THR A 463 21.69 13.59 -37.53
N PRO A 464 20.91 14.32 -36.69
CA PRO A 464 20.35 13.72 -35.47
C PRO A 464 19.38 12.57 -35.74
N VAL A 465 18.64 12.62 -36.86
CA VAL A 465 17.73 11.53 -37.26
C VAL A 465 18.55 10.30 -37.68
N LYS A 466 19.59 10.49 -38.50
CA LYS A 466 20.50 9.41 -38.90
C LYS A 466 21.18 8.76 -37.70
N ALA A 467 21.73 9.56 -36.78
CA ALA A 467 22.37 9.08 -35.56
C ALA A 467 21.39 8.27 -34.69
N ARG A 468 20.14 8.75 -34.55
CA ARG A 468 19.11 8.01 -33.80
C ARG A 468 18.66 6.74 -34.52
N ALA A 469 18.65 6.73 -35.86
CA ALA A 469 18.34 5.55 -36.66
C ALA A 469 19.37 4.43 -36.42
N VAL A 470 20.65 4.77 -36.32
CA VAL A 470 21.72 3.82 -35.95
C VAL A 470 21.47 3.21 -34.57
N GLN A 471 21.11 4.02 -33.58
CA GLN A 471 20.78 3.52 -32.23
C GLN A 471 19.55 2.61 -32.22
N ALA A 472 18.53 2.92 -33.03
CA ALA A 472 17.33 2.10 -33.15
C ALA A 472 17.61 0.78 -33.89
N ALA A 473 18.47 0.78 -34.91
CA ALA A 473 18.85 -0.44 -35.63
C ALA A 473 19.63 -1.43 -34.74
N ALA A 474 20.42 -0.93 -33.79
CA ALA A 474 21.24 -1.75 -32.91
C ALA A 474 20.45 -2.77 -32.06
N SER A 475 19.17 -2.50 -31.78
CA SER A 475 18.29 -3.38 -31.02
C SER A 475 17.49 -4.36 -31.89
N MET A 476 17.73 -4.38 -33.20
CA MET A 476 17.01 -5.19 -34.18
C MET A 476 17.89 -6.26 -34.82
N GLU A 477 17.28 -7.40 -35.11
CA GLU A 477 17.89 -8.44 -35.93
C GLU A 477 18.32 -7.88 -37.31
N GLY A 478 19.55 -8.21 -37.72
CA GLY A 478 20.18 -7.68 -38.95
C GLY A 478 20.65 -6.23 -38.88
N GLY A 479 20.25 -5.45 -37.86
CA GLY A 479 20.58 -4.02 -37.77
C GLY A 479 22.07 -3.73 -37.51
N PHE A 480 22.84 -4.74 -37.10
CA PHE A 480 24.28 -4.61 -36.89
C PHE A 480 25.06 -4.22 -38.15
N ALA A 481 24.60 -4.63 -39.34
CA ALA A 481 25.21 -4.22 -40.61
C ALA A 481 25.16 -2.70 -40.80
N LEU A 482 24.01 -2.07 -40.46
CA LEU A 482 23.85 -0.62 -40.47
C LEU A 482 24.79 0.05 -39.46
N VAL A 483 24.87 -0.48 -38.24
CA VAL A 483 25.78 0.03 -37.20
C VAL A 483 27.23 -0.02 -37.67
N LYS A 484 27.66 -1.12 -38.29
CA LYS A 484 29.02 -1.28 -38.82
C LYS A 484 29.31 -0.27 -39.93
N SER A 485 28.38 -0.07 -40.87
CA SER A 485 28.50 0.95 -41.91
C SER A 485 28.61 2.37 -41.32
N ALA A 486 27.82 2.66 -40.28
CA ALA A 486 27.80 3.97 -39.62
C ALA A 486 29.10 4.31 -38.86
N LEU A 487 29.92 3.32 -38.48
CA LEU A 487 31.25 3.54 -37.89
C LEU A 487 32.21 4.24 -38.87
N SER A 488 32.02 4.05 -40.18
CA SER A 488 32.80 4.71 -41.23
C SER A 488 32.18 6.02 -41.72
N SER A 489 31.15 6.53 -41.04
CA SER A 489 30.51 7.78 -41.44
C SER A 489 31.50 8.96 -41.37
N PRO A 490 31.53 9.86 -42.37
CA PRO A 490 32.27 11.11 -42.24
C PRO A 490 31.67 12.01 -41.16
N ASN A 491 30.40 11.81 -40.79
CA ASN A 491 29.77 12.60 -39.74
C ASN A 491 30.07 12.02 -38.34
N PRO A 492 30.71 12.79 -37.46
CA PRO A 492 31.16 12.34 -36.15
C PRO A 492 30.02 12.05 -35.16
N VAL A 493 28.86 12.70 -35.31
CA VAL A 493 27.67 12.44 -34.47
C VAL A 493 27.07 11.07 -34.80
N ILE A 494 27.09 10.69 -36.09
CA ILE A 494 26.67 9.36 -36.55
C ILE A 494 27.66 8.30 -36.05
N ARG A 495 28.98 8.54 -36.18
CA ARG A 495 30.00 7.66 -35.61
C ARG A 495 29.82 7.47 -34.11
N ALA A 496 29.59 8.55 -33.35
CA ALA A 496 29.38 8.48 -31.91
C ALA A 496 28.16 7.62 -31.54
N ALA A 497 27.08 7.76 -32.30
CA ALA A 497 25.88 6.93 -32.13
C ALA A 497 26.15 5.46 -32.48
N ALA A 498 26.92 5.18 -33.53
CA ALA A 498 27.34 3.84 -33.92
C ALA A 498 28.22 3.19 -32.84
N VAL A 499 29.20 3.91 -32.30
CA VAL A 499 30.05 3.43 -31.20
C VAL A 499 29.23 3.12 -29.95
N LYS A 500 28.29 3.99 -29.57
CA LYS A 500 27.34 3.72 -28.47
C LYS A 500 26.50 2.46 -28.74
N ALA A 501 26.05 2.27 -29.98
CA ALA A 501 25.28 1.11 -30.42
C ALA A 501 26.09 -0.21 -30.42
N MET A 502 27.43 -0.15 -30.53
CA MET A 502 28.29 -1.33 -30.42
C MET A 502 28.30 -1.94 -29.01
N GLY A 503 28.00 -1.14 -27.98
CA GLY A 503 27.95 -1.61 -26.59
C GLY A 503 29.29 -2.23 -26.17
N LYS A 504 29.28 -3.53 -25.81
CA LYS A 504 30.49 -4.30 -25.45
C LYS A 504 31.18 -4.99 -26.64
N LYS A 505 30.69 -4.82 -27.86
CA LYS A 505 31.31 -5.42 -29.06
C LYS A 505 32.59 -4.67 -29.43
N ALA A 506 33.52 -5.39 -30.07
CA ALA A 506 34.79 -4.83 -30.50
C ALA A 506 34.61 -3.75 -31.57
N LEU A 507 35.35 -2.66 -31.42
CA LEU A 507 35.41 -1.60 -32.43
C LEU A 507 36.50 -1.93 -33.45
N PRO A 508 36.29 -1.58 -34.74
CA PRO A 508 37.36 -1.58 -35.73
C PRO A 508 38.52 -0.70 -35.28
N SER A 509 39.75 -1.08 -35.60
CA SER A 509 40.97 -0.36 -35.20
C SER A 509 40.96 1.12 -35.61
N ALA A 510 40.41 1.44 -36.79
CA ALA A 510 40.25 2.80 -37.29
C ALA A 510 39.43 3.71 -36.34
N VAL A 511 38.45 3.15 -35.62
CA VAL A 511 37.59 3.92 -34.69
C VAL A 511 38.33 4.26 -33.40
N TYR A 512 39.37 3.51 -33.03
CA TYR A 512 40.18 3.85 -31.86
C TYR A 512 40.96 5.16 -32.04
N ALA A 513 41.23 5.58 -33.28
CA ALA A 513 41.81 6.91 -33.55
C ALA A 513 40.91 8.05 -33.03
N ASP A 514 39.58 7.85 -33.04
CA ASP A 514 38.59 8.81 -32.53
C ASP A 514 38.60 8.95 -31.01
N PHE A 515 39.39 8.15 -30.27
CA PHE A 515 39.60 8.36 -28.83
C PHE A 515 40.08 9.77 -28.50
N ASN A 516 40.88 10.35 -29.40
CA ASN A 516 41.43 11.70 -29.30
C ASN A 516 40.64 12.71 -30.15
N SER A 517 39.42 12.39 -30.57
CA SER A 517 38.61 13.30 -31.38
C SER A 517 38.37 14.61 -30.61
N GLU A 518 38.45 15.73 -31.33
CA GLU A 518 38.08 17.05 -30.80
C GLU A 518 36.57 17.17 -30.53
N ILE A 519 35.79 16.18 -30.98
CA ILE A 519 34.33 16.15 -30.84
C ILE A 519 33.99 15.36 -29.57
N PRO A 520 33.55 16.02 -28.49
CA PRO A 520 33.46 15.40 -27.17
C PRO A 520 32.55 14.18 -27.14
N ASP A 521 31.41 14.23 -27.83
CA ASP A 521 30.43 13.12 -27.86
C ASP A 521 30.99 11.84 -28.47
N LEU A 522 31.88 11.97 -29.46
CA LEU A 522 32.52 10.84 -30.14
C LEU A 522 33.65 10.27 -29.28
N ALA A 523 34.52 11.13 -28.76
CA ALA A 523 35.58 10.71 -27.85
C ALA A 523 34.99 10.00 -26.61
N GLN A 524 33.93 10.55 -26.01
CA GLN A 524 33.22 9.94 -24.88
C GLN A 524 32.57 8.61 -25.25
N ALA A 525 32.00 8.47 -26.47
CA ALA A 525 31.44 7.21 -26.93
C ALA A 525 32.52 6.11 -27.02
N VAL A 526 33.68 6.42 -27.60
CA VAL A 526 34.82 5.50 -27.72
C VAL A 526 35.35 5.13 -26.33
N GLN A 527 35.48 6.12 -25.44
CA GLN A 527 35.91 5.91 -24.06
C GLN A 527 34.96 4.97 -23.29
N ALA A 528 33.65 5.20 -23.39
CA ALA A 528 32.64 4.36 -22.74
C ALA A 528 32.65 2.92 -23.29
N ASN A 529 32.83 2.74 -24.60
CA ASN A 529 32.98 1.41 -25.20
C ASN A 529 34.23 0.69 -24.66
N LEU A 530 35.39 1.36 -24.68
CA LEU A 530 36.65 0.80 -24.16
C LEU A 530 36.53 0.41 -22.68
N MET A 531 35.96 1.28 -21.87
CA MET A 531 35.72 1.05 -20.44
C MET A 531 34.82 -0.15 -20.19
N SER A 532 33.78 -0.33 -21.00
CA SER A 532 32.84 -1.46 -20.85
C SER A 532 33.45 -2.83 -21.20
N ARG A 533 34.57 -2.85 -21.91
CA ARG A 533 35.24 -4.07 -22.40
C ARG A 533 36.53 -4.39 -21.65
N CYS A 534 37.23 -3.39 -21.14
CA CYS A 534 38.57 -3.56 -20.58
C CYS A 534 39.51 -4.37 -21.48
N ASP A 535 39.47 -4.08 -22.79
CA ASP A 535 40.21 -4.82 -23.82
C ASP A 535 41.73 -4.56 -23.75
N PRO A 536 42.59 -5.58 -23.56
CA PRO A 536 44.05 -5.42 -23.57
C PRO A 536 44.62 -4.80 -24.85
N GLN A 537 43.94 -4.95 -25.99
CA GLN A 537 44.36 -4.33 -27.25
C GLN A 537 44.35 -2.79 -27.18
N SER A 538 43.62 -2.21 -26.22
CA SER A 538 43.59 -0.78 -25.97
C SER A 538 44.86 -0.23 -25.28
N HIS A 539 45.79 -1.08 -24.84
CA HIS A 539 47.00 -0.65 -24.13
C HIS A 539 47.84 0.36 -24.90
N SER A 540 48.10 0.12 -26.19
CA SER A 540 48.91 1.02 -27.03
C SER A 540 48.22 2.38 -27.21
N LEU A 541 46.91 2.37 -27.41
CA LEU A 541 46.07 3.56 -27.51
C LEU A 541 46.08 4.37 -26.21
N LEU A 542 45.82 3.71 -25.07
CA LEU A 542 45.80 4.35 -23.76
C LEU A 542 47.18 4.91 -23.40
N LYS A 543 48.26 4.19 -23.71
CA LYS A 543 49.64 4.66 -23.54
C LYS A 543 49.91 5.93 -24.35
N SER A 544 49.49 5.97 -25.61
CA SER A 544 49.60 7.17 -26.46
C SER A 544 48.74 8.32 -25.90
N ALA A 545 47.52 8.03 -25.46
CA ALA A 545 46.60 9.03 -24.90
C ALA A 545 47.07 9.66 -23.59
N LEU A 546 47.84 8.93 -22.76
CA LEU A 546 48.46 9.50 -21.55
C LEU A 546 49.37 10.70 -21.88
N GLY A 547 50.02 10.69 -23.03
CA GLY A 547 50.85 11.79 -23.51
C GLY A 547 50.05 13.04 -23.93
N LYS A 548 48.78 12.88 -24.32
CA LYS A 548 47.95 13.97 -24.86
C LYS A 548 47.12 14.62 -23.76
N ARG A 549 47.28 15.94 -23.57
CA ARG A 549 46.63 16.69 -22.47
C ARG A 549 45.10 16.49 -22.40
N LEU A 550 44.40 16.55 -23.53
CA LEU A 550 42.93 16.44 -23.60
C LEU A 550 42.43 15.01 -23.35
N ALA A 551 43.20 14.00 -23.77
CA ALA A 551 42.80 12.59 -23.69
C ALA A 551 43.25 11.89 -22.40
N ARG A 552 44.25 12.46 -21.71
CA ARG A 552 44.87 11.90 -20.50
C ARG A 552 43.86 11.60 -19.40
N SER A 553 42.93 12.50 -19.11
CA SER A 553 41.96 12.29 -18.02
C SER A 553 41.07 11.08 -18.28
N ALA A 554 40.60 10.91 -19.51
CA ALA A 554 39.78 9.77 -19.89
C ALA A 554 40.59 8.47 -19.92
N ALA A 555 41.82 8.52 -20.43
CA ALA A 555 42.73 7.37 -20.40
C ALA A 555 42.98 6.90 -18.97
N LEU A 556 43.28 7.81 -18.04
CA LEU A 556 43.46 7.48 -16.62
C LEU A 556 42.21 6.85 -16.01
N HIS A 557 41.02 7.38 -16.31
CA HIS A 557 39.78 6.81 -15.80
C HIS A 557 39.55 5.37 -16.29
N ILE A 558 39.83 5.10 -17.57
CA ILE A 558 39.71 3.74 -18.13
C ILE A 558 40.76 2.81 -17.52
N ILE A 559 42.02 3.25 -17.40
CA ILE A 559 43.10 2.47 -16.78
C ILE A 559 42.76 2.09 -15.34
N GLU A 560 42.15 3.02 -14.61
CA GLU A 560 41.74 2.87 -13.22
C GLU A 560 40.59 1.87 -13.06
N GLU A 561 39.53 2.02 -13.86
CA GLU A 561 38.35 1.14 -13.82
C GLU A 561 38.70 -0.28 -14.26
N CYS A 562 39.49 -0.41 -15.33
CA CYS A 562 39.90 -1.69 -15.90
C CYS A 562 41.16 -2.30 -15.28
N ARG A 563 41.81 -1.59 -14.35
CA ARG A 563 43.05 -1.99 -13.67
C ARG A 563 44.15 -2.48 -14.62
N PHE A 564 44.45 -1.73 -15.68
CA PHE A 564 45.50 -2.09 -16.65
C PHE A 564 46.92 -1.96 -16.07
N SER A 565 47.34 -2.95 -15.28
CA SER A 565 48.66 -3.00 -14.63
C SER A 565 49.87 -2.83 -15.57
N PRO A 566 49.86 -3.28 -16.85
CA PRO A 566 50.98 -3.03 -17.77
C PRO A 566 51.27 -1.55 -18.03
N LEU A 567 50.28 -0.67 -17.79
CA LEU A 567 50.43 0.77 -17.98
C LEU A 567 50.99 1.48 -16.75
N ALA A 568 51.15 0.80 -15.61
CA ALA A 568 51.64 1.40 -14.37
C ALA A 568 52.99 2.12 -14.53
N LYS A 569 53.95 1.51 -15.25
CA LYS A 569 55.26 2.13 -15.52
C LYS A 569 55.13 3.44 -16.34
N ALA A 570 54.23 3.47 -17.32
CA ALA A 570 54.00 4.66 -18.14
C ALA A 570 53.31 5.78 -17.33
N VAL A 571 52.32 5.42 -16.50
CA VAL A 571 51.66 6.35 -15.58
C VAL A 571 52.66 6.91 -14.57
N PHE A 572 53.56 6.07 -14.04
CA PHE A 572 54.58 6.50 -13.08
C PHE A 572 55.62 7.44 -13.69
N LYS A 573 56.08 7.16 -14.92
CA LYS A 573 56.93 8.08 -15.67
C LYS A 573 56.27 9.45 -15.83
N LEU A 574 54.99 9.46 -16.21
CA LEU A 574 54.22 10.71 -16.36
C LEU A 574 54.04 11.43 -15.02
N PHE A 575 53.75 10.70 -13.94
CA PHE A 575 53.64 11.24 -12.58
C PHE A 575 54.91 11.98 -12.15
N ASN A 576 56.10 11.45 -12.45
CA ASN A 576 57.37 12.10 -12.09
C ASN A 576 57.64 13.39 -12.86
N HIS A 577 57.17 13.50 -14.11
CA HIS A 577 57.38 14.69 -14.95
C HIS A 577 56.24 15.72 -14.88
N GLU A 578 55.08 15.37 -14.33
CA GLU A 578 53.93 16.27 -14.25
C GLU A 578 54.15 17.39 -13.22
N LYS A 579 53.98 18.63 -13.67
CA LYS A 579 54.12 19.84 -12.83
C LYS A 579 52.77 20.28 -12.25
N ASN A 580 51.66 19.96 -12.92
CA ASN A 580 50.34 20.32 -12.44
C ASN A 580 49.91 19.40 -11.29
N LEU A 581 49.84 19.94 -10.07
CA LEU A 581 49.51 19.20 -8.85
C LEU A 581 48.20 18.39 -8.95
N MET A 582 47.16 18.91 -9.59
CA MET A 582 45.87 18.21 -9.70
C MET A 582 45.98 16.98 -10.60
N VAL A 583 46.71 17.11 -11.71
CA VAL A 583 46.99 15.99 -12.62
C VAL A 583 47.90 14.98 -11.93
N LYS A 584 48.91 15.46 -11.20
CA LYS A 584 49.83 14.63 -10.42
C LYS A 584 49.11 13.82 -9.33
N ALA A 585 48.16 14.43 -8.63
CA ALA A 585 47.30 13.76 -7.65
C ALA A 585 46.39 12.70 -8.29
N ARG A 586 45.80 12.98 -9.46
CA ARG A 586 45.01 11.98 -10.20
C ARG A 586 45.87 10.81 -10.68
N LEU A 587 47.08 11.09 -11.19
CA LEU A 587 48.05 10.06 -11.58
C LEU A 587 48.44 9.17 -10.40
N ALA A 588 48.64 9.76 -9.21
CA ALA A 588 48.87 9.02 -7.97
C ALA A 588 47.72 8.07 -7.63
N LEU A 589 46.46 8.53 -7.70
CA LEU A 589 45.30 7.68 -7.44
C LEU A 589 45.23 6.49 -8.41
N THR A 590 45.48 6.73 -9.70
CA THR A 590 45.56 5.65 -10.68
C THR A 590 46.69 4.68 -10.33
N LEU A 591 47.87 5.15 -9.92
CA LEU A 591 48.97 4.28 -9.48
C LEU A 591 48.65 3.47 -8.23
N GLY A 592 47.94 4.06 -7.27
CA GLY A 592 47.45 3.37 -6.08
C GLY A 592 46.51 2.22 -6.43
N ARG A 593 45.52 2.46 -7.31
CA ARG A 593 44.57 1.43 -7.76
C ARG A 593 45.19 0.36 -8.64
N LEU A 594 46.28 0.68 -9.35
CA LEU A 594 47.12 -0.30 -10.04
C LEU A 594 48.10 -1.03 -9.10
N ASN A 595 48.14 -0.66 -7.81
CA ASN A 595 49.06 -1.18 -6.81
C ASN A 595 50.54 -1.14 -7.25
N HIS A 596 50.97 -0.04 -7.87
CA HIS A 596 52.34 0.10 -8.36
C HIS A 596 53.30 0.46 -7.21
N ALA A 597 53.80 -0.56 -6.51
CA ALA A 597 54.60 -0.41 -5.28
C ALA A 597 55.71 0.66 -5.34
N PRO A 598 56.52 0.81 -6.43
CA PRO A 598 57.57 1.83 -6.48
C PRO A 598 57.06 3.27 -6.38
N SER A 599 55.79 3.52 -6.69
CA SER A 599 55.21 4.87 -6.61
C SER A 599 54.83 5.30 -5.20
N PHE A 600 54.71 4.37 -4.25
CA PHE A 600 54.23 4.64 -2.90
C PHE A 600 55.04 5.75 -2.20
N ALA A 601 56.37 5.61 -2.18
CA ALA A 601 57.25 6.57 -1.53
C ALA A 601 57.12 7.98 -2.13
N HIS A 602 57.01 8.09 -3.45
CA HIS A 602 56.87 9.37 -4.12
C HIS A 602 55.49 10.02 -3.86
N ILE A 603 54.42 9.22 -3.84
CA ILE A 603 53.06 9.70 -3.53
C ILE A 603 53.00 10.16 -2.07
N HIS A 604 53.64 9.41 -1.16
CA HIS A 604 53.71 9.74 0.25
C HIS A 604 54.47 11.06 0.47
N THR A 605 55.63 11.25 -0.16
CA THR A 605 56.38 12.51 -0.11
C THR A 605 55.55 13.67 -0.67
N LEU A 606 54.93 13.50 -1.84
CA LEU A 606 54.10 14.53 -2.46
C LEU A 606 52.88 14.91 -1.60
N PHE A 607 52.26 13.94 -0.92
CA PHE A 607 51.18 14.22 0.03
C PHE A 607 51.66 15.16 1.13
N TRP A 608 52.80 14.85 1.77
CA TRP A 608 53.33 15.68 2.85
C TRP A 608 53.81 17.04 2.37
N GLU A 609 54.42 17.15 1.19
CA GLU A 609 54.75 18.44 0.58
C GLU A 609 53.48 19.27 0.35
N THR A 610 52.43 18.65 -0.19
CA THR A 610 51.15 19.33 -0.47
C THR A 610 50.43 19.76 0.82
N PHE A 611 50.49 18.91 1.85
CA PHE A 611 49.84 19.13 3.13
C PHE A 611 50.61 20.12 4.02
N ASN A 612 51.95 20.09 4.00
CA ASN A 612 52.83 20.87 4.89
C ASN A 612 53.40 22.18 4.29
N ALA A 613 53.18 22.50 3.00
CA ALA A 613 53.76 23.68 2.32
C ALA A 613 53.22 25.06 2.80
N GLY A 614 52.97 25.21 4.09
CA GLY A 614 52.62 26.44 4.78
C GLY A 614 52.01 26.07 6.12
N ARG A 615 52.64 26.47 7.24
CA ARG A 615 52.06 26.34 8.60
C ARG A 615 50.70 27.07 8.75
N LYS A 616 50.26 27.79 7.71
CA LYS A 616 48.88 28.21 7.48
C LYS A 616 48.25 27.24 6.47
N LEU A 617 47.23 26.51 6.92
CA LEU A 617 46.45 25.54 6.14
C LEU A 617 46.23 26.03 4.69
N PRO A 618 46.35 25.15 3.68
CA PRO A 618 46.18 25.54 2.28
C PRO A 618 44.78 26.10 2.05
N HIS A 619 44.65 27.43 1.97
CA HIS A 619 43.36 28.10 1.77
C HIS A 619 42.80 27.94 0.34
N SER A 620 43.57 27.40 -0.60
CA SER A 620 43.08 27.14 -1.95
C SER A 620 42.42 25.75 -2.03
N GLY A 621 41.16 25.72 -2.47
CA GLY A 621 40.41 24.46 -2.65
C GLY A 621 41.11 23.44 -3.55
N LYS A 622 42.00 23.88 -4.46
CA LYS A 622 42.82 23.00 -5.31
C LYS A 622 43.84 22.16 -4.52
N LYS A 623 44.59 22.77 -3.58
CA LYS A 623 45.56 22.04 -2.76
C LYS A 623 44.89 21.03 -1.83
N LEU A 624 43.74 21.41 -1.24
CA LEU A 624 42.94 20.51 -0.40
C LEU A 624 42.37 19.33 -1.19
N TYR A 625 41.83 19.58 -2.38
CA TYR A 625 41.36 18.51 -3.26
C TYR A 625 42.51 17.57 -3.65
N ALA A 626 43.66 18.11 -4.06
CA ALA A 626 44.83 17.31 -4.41
C ALA A 626 45.33 16.46 -3.23
N ALA A 627 45.40 17.03 -2.02
CA ALA A 627 45.76 16.30 -0.81
C ALA A 627 44.76 15.17 -0.50
N GLY A 628 43.45 15.41 -0.68
CA GLY A 628 42.41 14.38 -0.54
C GLY A 628 42.59 13.24 -1.54
N THR A 629 42.81 13.54 -2.82
CA THR A 629 43.06 12.53 -3.86
C THR A 629 44.36 11.75 -3.63
N LEU A 630 45.43 12.41 -3.16
CA LEU A 630 46.69 11.75 -2.79
C LEU A 630 46.50 10.81 -1.57
N LEU A 631 45.65 11.20 -0.63
CA LEU A 631 45.31 10.37 0.52
C LEU A 631 44.52 9.12 0.12
N GLU A 632 43.55 9.27 -0.77
CA GLU A 632 42.86 8.13 -1.39
C GLU A 632 43.85 7.21 -2.09
N ALA A 633 44.77 7.77 -2.88
CA ALA A 633 45.81 7.02 -3.56
C ALA A 633 46.66 6.16 -2.60
N LEU A 634 47.09 6.72 -1.47
CA LEU A 634 47.88 6.00 -0.46
C LEU A 634 47.09 4.84 0.14
N ASN A 635 45.80 4.98 0.37
CA ASN A 635 44.95 3.94 0.97
C ASN A 635 44.71 2.73 0.04
N GLU A 636 44.92 2.89 -1.26
CA GLU A 636 44.77 1.81 -2.25
C GLU A 636 45.95 0.82 -2.24
N PHE A 637 47.05 1.12 -1.53
CA PHE A 637 48.19 0.20 -1.38
C PHE A 637 47.97 -0.75 -0.19
N PRO A 638 47.63 -2.04 -0.42
CA PRO A 638 47.27 -2.96 0.65
C PRO A 638 48.48 -3.43 1.49
N ALA A 639 49.68 -3.42 0.92
CA ALA A 639 50.88 -3.99 1.53
C ALA A 639 51.64 -3.03 2.46
N GLN A 640 51.22 -1.78 2.56
CA GLN A 640 51.97 -0.76 3.29
C GLN A 640 51.36 -0.54 4.68
N ASN A 641 52.19 -0.64 5.72
CA ASN A 641 51.78 -0.31 7.08
C ASN A 641 51.56 1.21 7.20
N LEU A 642 50.35 1.65 6.85
CA LEU A 642 49.94 3.05 6.91
C LEU A 642 49.64 3.53 8.35
N HIS A 643 49.80 2.70 9.37
CA HIS A 643 49.49 3.08 10.74
C HIS A 643 50.28 4.32 11.22
N PRO A 644 51.61 4.41 11.06
CA PRO A 644 52.35 5.61 11.46
C PRO A 644 51.92 6.85 10.67
N PHE A 645 51.55 6.67 9.39
CA PHE A 645 51.05 7.72 8.53
C PHE A 645 49.72 8.29 9.04
N TRP A 646 48.73 7.44 9.33
CA TRP A 646 47.43 7.86 9.84
C TRP A 646 47.54 8.52 11.22
N LEU A 647 48.38 7.97 12.11
CA LEU A 647 48.64 8.60 13.42
C LEU A 647 49.23 9.99 13.25
N LYS A 648 50.22 10.16 12.36
CA LYS A 648 50.83 11.46 12.09
C LYS A 648 49.81 12.43 11.48
N LEU A 649 48.94 11.97 10.59
CA LEU A 649 47.92 12.80 9.95
C LEU A 649 46.86 13.28 10.96
N LEU A 650 46.34 12.37 11.79
CA LEU A 650 45.30 12.68 12.77
C LEU A 650 45.80 13.59 13.91
N LYS A 651 47.11 13.60 14.19
CA LYS A 651 47.73 14.55 15.14
C LYS A 651 47.79 15.99 14.64
N ASN A 652 47.55 16.24 13.35
CA ASN A 652 47.53 17.59 12.79
C ASN A 652 46.09 18.14 12.72
N PRO A 653 45.87 19.46 12.88
CA PRO A 653 44.56 20.06 12.70
C PRO A 653 44.11 19.92 11.24
N LEU A 654 43.13 19.04 11.00
CA LEU A 654 42.59 18.77 9.68
C LEU A 654 41.41 19.71 9.37
N PRO A 655 41.39 20.36 8.19
CA PRO A 655 40.24 21.17 7.79
C PRO A 655 38.99 20.30 7.61
N ARG A 656 37.82 20.87 7.87
CA ARG A 656 36.52 20.15 7.86
C ARG A 656 36.26 19.40 6.55
N SER A 657 36.70 19.94 5.41
CA SER A 657 36.60 19.31 4.09
C SER A 657 37.48 18.06 3.92
N MET A 658 38.58 17.95 4.67
CA MET A 658 39.44 16.76 4.61
C MET A 658 38.85 15.60 5.42
N TRP A 659 38.10 15.90 6.47
CA TRP A 659 37.34 14.89 7.21
C TRP A 659 36.32 14.15 6.35
N SER A 660 35.65 14.81 5.39
CA SER A 660 34.73 14.12 4.47
C SER A 660 35.42 13.12 3.54
N VAL A 661 36.74 13.24 3.32
CA VAL A 661 37.54 12.28 2.54
C VAL A 661 38.09 11.17 3.45
N ILE A 662 38.57 11.53 4.65
CA ILE A 662 39.13 10.59 5.63
C ILE A 662 38.06 9.63 6.17
N THR A 663 36.85 10.13 6.44
CA THR A 663 35.82 9.34 7.14
C THR A 663 35.42 8.09 6.34
N PRO A 664 35.12 8.16 5.02
CA PRO A 664 34.86 6.95 4.23
C PRO A 664 36.05 5.98 4.18
N ILE A 665 37.28 6.51 4.05
CA ILE A 665 38.51 5.71 3.99
C ILE A 665 38.70 4.89 5.28
N LEU A 666 38.52 5.53 6.44
CA LEU A 666 38.67 4.88 7.74
C LEU A 666 37.42 4.06 8.13
N GLY A 667 36.23 4.49 7.72
CA GLY A 667 34.94 3.87 8.05
C GLY A 667 34.77 2.48 7.47
N HIS A 668 35.23 2.24 6.23
CA HIS A 668 35.15 0.91 5.61
C HIS A 668 36.08 -0.14 6.23
N LYS A 669 37.20 0.28 6.85
CA LYS A 669 38.21 -0.64 7.42
C LYS A 669 38.21 -0.68 8.95
N CYS A 670 37.64 0.33 9.60
CA CYS A 670 37.62 0.60 11.04
C CYS A 670 38.72 -0.15 11.85
N PRO A 671 40.00 0.18 11.61
CA PRO A 671 41.11 -0.65 12.06
C PRO A 671 41.20 -0.68 13.59
N PRO A 672 41.71 -1.78 14.20
CA PRO A 672 41.72 -1.96 15.66
C PRO A 672 42.37 -0.82 16.45
N TRP A 673 43.42 -0.20 15.91
CA TRP A 673 44.10 0.94 16.54
C TRP A 673 43.18 2.18 16.63
N LEU A 674 42.35 2.42 15.62
CA LEU A 674 41.40 3.54 15.61
C LEU A 674 40.29 3.32 16.64
N LYS A 675 39.89 2.06 16.86
CA LYS A 675 38.97 1.68 17.94
C LYS A 675 39.59 1.92 19.32
N LYS A 676 40.87 1.57 19.51
CA LYS A 676 41.60 1.84 20.76
C LYS A 676 41.72 3.34 21.04
N MET A 677 42.03 4.17 20.03
CA MET A 677 42.04 5.62 20.18
C MET A 677 40.65 6.19 20.51
N ALA A 678 39.60 5.74 19.83
CA ALA A 678 38.22 6.19 20.05
C ALA A 678 37.68 5.89 21.47
N ALA A 679 38.26 4.87 22.11
CA ALA A 679 37.90 4.40 23.45
C ALA A 679 38.64 5.17 24.56
N ASN A 680 39.66 5.98 24.25
CA ASN A 680 40.35 6.79 25.25
C ASN A 680 39.73 8.20 25.34
N PRO A 681 38.91 8.49 26.37
CA PRO A 681 38.26 9.80 26.52
C PRO A 681 39.26 10.93 26.83
N ASN A 682 40.47 10.60 27.28
CA ASN A 682 41.51 11.59 27.62
C ASN A 682 42.39 11.97 26.42
N ASP A 683 42.17 11.37 25.24
CA ASP A 683 42.91 11.76 24.05
C ASP A 683 42.34 13.10 23.51
N PRO A 684 43.14 14.18 23.41
CA PRO A 684 42.69 15.48 22.91
C PRO A 684 42.11 15.43 21.49
N LEU A 685 42.35 14.36 20.74
CA LEU A 685 41.77 14.13 19.42
C LEU A 685 40.29 13.66 19.46
N SER A 686 39.77 13.26 20.63
CA SER A 686 38.45 12.63 20.80
C SER A 686 37.25 13.59 20.71
N ALA A 687 37.44 14.90 20.93
CA ALA A 687 36.31 15.82 21.20
C ALA A 687 35.54 16.30 19.94
N GLY A 688 36.19 16.46 18.78
CA GLY A 688 35.57 17.10 17.60
C GLY A 688 35.33 16.16 16.42
N ALA A 689 36.31 15.35 16.04
CA ALA A 689 36.28 14.55 14.82
C ALA A 689 35.67 13.15 14.98
N PHE A 690 35.63 12.62 16.20
CA PHE A 690 35.20 11.24 16.46
C PHE A 690 33.68 11.03 16.47
N ARG A 691 32.85 12.08 16.56
CA ARG A 691 31.38 11.92 16.48
C ARG A 691 30.95 11.31 15.14
N SER A 692 31.54 11.74 14.03
CA SER A 692 31.23 11.24 12.68
C SER A 692 31.77 9.82 12.45
N LEU A 693 32.97 9.51 12.98
CA LEU A 693 33.60 8.19 12.87
C LEU A 693 32.92 7.14 13.76
N ARG A 694 32.45 7.51 14.96
CA ARG A 694 31.67 6.61 15.86
C ARG A 694 30.42 6.09 15.17
N LEU A 695 29.66 6.96 14.50
CA LEU A 695 28.42 6.57 13.81
C LEU A 695 28.69 5.59 12.65
N GLN A 696 29.77 5.77 11.88
CA GLN A 696 30.07 4.91 10.74
C GLN A 696 30.74 3.58 11.12
N CYS A 697 31.55 3.56 12.18
CA CYS A 697 32.15 2.33 12.71
C CYS A 697 31.15 1.44 13.48
N GLY A 698 29.85 1.73 13.42
CA GLY A 698 28.81 0.93 14.05
C GLY A 698 28.75 1.05 15.58
N TRP A 699 29.27 2.14 16.15
CA TRP A 699 29.13 2.39 17.59
C TRP A 699 27.69 2.84 17.82
N ARG A 700 26.79 1.87 18.00
CA ARG A 700 25.47 2.12 18.58
C ARG A 700 25.72 2.80 19.93
N SER A 701 25.06 3.93 20.12
CA SER A 701 25.09 4.76 21.32
C SER A 701 25.30 3.93 22.59
N PHE A 702 26.51 4.01 23.15
CA PHE A 702 26.67 3.81 24.59
C PHE A 702 25.96 4.99 25.23
N ARG A 703 24.85 4.69 25.91
CA ARG A 703 24.22 5.63 26.84
C ARG A 703 25.14 5.84 28.02
#